data_AF-F1YGU9-F1
#
_entry.id   AF-F1YGU9-F1
#
_cell.length_a   1.000
_cell.length_b   1.000
_cell.length_c   1.000
_cell.angle_alpha   90.00
_cell.angle_beta   90.00
_cell.angle_gamma   90.00
#
_symmetry.space_group_name_H-M   'P 1'
#
loop_
_entity.id
_entity.type
_entity.pdbx_description
1 polymer ?
#
loop_
_entity_poly.entity_id
_entity_poly.type
_entity_poly.pdbx_seq_one_letter_code
_entity_poly.pdbx_strand_id
1 'polypeptide(L)'
;MITILLAAVKRGSGDRRQVVAIWVGVVAALSLSVSAAIVLTASLAALPAAGQSILSGLLGLLAVVLVTRMIFTMRRTARTMNAELSQKVAVGAGNGTAALMLTAFAAVARESLEATLFLWTASRQNGDAMGSIIGAVIGIALGLSLAWLLYRRSLQLNLGKFFTYTAVFLTVVIAGILSYSVGELQSAGWLPGRNWIAWDVSATIDASSWWMAIVTAVTGIAVRMTVLQVAVWVLYLVIVLWVYFRVPIAAPSDRGPSRLDGFAARITDHQRSVTAAVIVVPLAVATAVATMLPKQISTESTVTVAEGSCGADAVIDGAGVHTFNVRNKSGRSGEITLEDPAGDILGEIETLAPKTTVPMRTTVPAGRFRFHCAMAGSAASYSSFIPVSGAPGIRPPAPKPPVTEADLAGPAAALRADVLRRLDDLRSATLTLNNAIASGDTIAAQSAWRTAIAVWQQSSASYRAFGDLGDAIGGPPWPYPHGVDDPAFRGLRRVEYGLWHGQSPAQLAPVGTALIVDIDALTTAVRTHDPDVALDPKDIPLRAHEVLEEAERHLTNGFSDLGAGSEYLETDAMIANTRVVLDCLGGLLRSRDPQLLAQSRTQLDRLESVLKSNAQRPAGDWVSRNDITVAQRLAINAGLSSTLELLAKIPGELEPPLARTAEGK
;
A
#
# COMPACT_ATOMS: atom_id res chain seq x y z
N MET A 1 -33.84 -20.86 7.87
CA MET A 1 -35.02 -19.99 8.03
C MET A 1 -36.24 -20.48 7.23
N ILE A 2 -36.08 -20.70 5.92
CA ILE A 2 -37.15 -21.22 5.04
C ILE A 2 -37.76 -22.53 5.58
N THR A 3 -36.92 -23.45 6.06
CA THR A 3 -37.34 -24.72 6.69
C THR A 3 -38.24 -24.53 7.92
N ILE A 4 -38.01 -23.48 8.71
CA ILE A 4 -38.80 -23.16 9.91
C ILE A 4 -40.17 -22.62 9.51
N LEU A 5 -40.23 -21.73 8.51
CA LEU A 5 -41.48 -21.17 7.98
C LEU A 5 -42.33 -22.26 7.30
N LEU A 6 -41.71 -23.14 6.51
CA LEU A 6 -42.39 -24.28 5.90
C LEU A 6 -42.89 -25.30 6.94
N ALA A 7 -42.09 -25.55 8.00
CA ALA A 7 -42.50 -26.42 9.10
C ALA A 7 -43.66 -25.82 9.90
N ALA A 8 -43.72 -24.50 10.08
CA ALA A 8 -44.81 -23.80 10.76
C ALA A 8 -46.12 -23.87 9.95
N VAL A 9 -46.08 -23.59 8.64
CA VAL A 9 -47.26 -23.71 7.75
C VAL A 9 -47.77 -25.15 7.71
N LYS A 10 -46.87 -26.14 7.69
CA LYS A 10 -47.22 -27.57 7.71
C LYS A 10 -47.84 -28.02 9.05
N ARG A 11 -47.55 -27.32 10.16
CA ARG A 11 -48.12 -27.60 11.49
C ARG A 11 -49.47 -26.92 11.75
N GLY A 12 -49.77 -25.81 11.05
CA GLY A 12 -50.97 -25.01 11.25
C GLY A 12 -52.13 -25.33 10.30
N SER A 13 -51.95 -25.04 9.00
CA SER A 13 -53.04 -25.01 7.99
C SER A 13 -52.85 -25.98 6.82
N GLY A 14 -51.60 -26.30 6.45
CA GLY A 14 -51.27 -27.17 5.32
C GLY A 14 -51.59 -26.61 3.92
N ASP A 15 -52.02 -25.36 3.78
CA ASP A 15 -52.47 -24.79 2.48
C ASP A 15 -51.31 -24.55 1.50
N ARG A 16 -51.44 -25.10 0.28
CA ARG A 16 -50.49 -24.95 -0.83
C ARG A 16 -50.29 -23.49 -1.23
N ARG A 17 -51.29 -22.62 -1.08
CA ARG A 17 -51.16 -21.18 -1.41
C ARG A 17 -50.20 -20.46 -0.47
N GLN A 18 -50.16 -20.85 0.81
CA GLN A 18 -49.24 -20.30 1.80
C GLN A 18 -47.80 -20.72 1.53
N VAL A 19 -47.58 -21.97 1.09
CA VAL A 19 -46.27 -22.46 0.65
C VAL A 19 -45.76 -21.70 -0.58
N VAL A 20 -46.62 -21.48 -1.58
CA VAL A 20 -46.26 -20.70 -2.79
C VAL A 20 -45.92 -19.26 -2.41
N ALA A 21 -46.67 -18.62 -1.50
CA ALA A 21 -46.41 -17.26 -1.04
C ALA A 21 -45.02 -17.11 -0.37
N ILE A 22 -44.59 -18.11 0.40
CA ILE A 22 -43.23 -18.15 0.99
C ILE A 22 -42.17 -18.19 -0.11
N TRP A 23 -42.30 -19.10 -1.08
CA TRP A 23 -41.33 -19.21 -2.18
C TRP A 23 -41.26 -17.97 -3.05
N VAL A 24 -42.40 -17.32 -3.29
CA VAL A 24 -42.44 -16.01 -3.95
C VAL A 24 -41.62 -14.98 -3.18
N GLY A 25 -41.80 -14.89 -1.85
CA GLY A 25 -41.02 -13.97 -1.01
C GLY A 25 -39.51 -14.25 -1.07
N VAL A 26 -39.12 -15.53 -1.13
CA VAL A 26 -37.72 -15.96 -1.29
C VAL A 26 -37.16 -15.51 -2.66
N VAL A 27 -37.89 -15.77 -3.75
CA VAL A 27 -37.45 -15.39 -5.11
C VAL A 27 -37.36 -13.88 -5.27
N ALA A 28 -38.31 -13.12 -4.69
CA ALA A 28 -38.27 -11.67 -4.65
C ALA A 28 -37.03 -11.12 -3.92
N ALA A 29 -36.67 -11.72 -2.78
CA ALA A 29 -35.48 -11.35 -2.03
C ALA A 29 -34.19 -11.64 -2.82
N LEU A 30 -34.12 -12.82 -3.46
CA LEU A 30 -32.98 -13.19 -4.30
C LEU A 30 -32.83 -12.25 -5.50
N SER A 31 -33.93 -11.89 -6.16
CA SER A 31 -33.93 -10.94 -7.26
C SER A 31 -33.41 -9.57 -6.83
N LEU A 32 -33.86 -9.05 -5.68
CA LEU A 32 -33.35 -7.79 -5.12
C LEU A 32 -31.83 -7.86 -4.85
N SER A 33 -31.35 -9.00 -4.35
CA SER A 33 -29.92 -9.23 -4.08
C SER A 33 -29.08 -9.18 -5.36
N VAL A 34 -29.54 -9.87 -6.41
CA VAL A 34 -28.88 -9.87 -7.72
C VAL A 34 -28.90 -8.47 -8.34
N SER A 35 -30.03 -7.77 -8.26
CA SER A 35 -30.14 -6.38 -8.70
C SER A 35 -29.14 -5.46 -7.99
N ALA A 36 -29.00 -5.59 -6.67
CA ALA A 36 -28.03 -4.82 -5.90
C ALA A 36 -26.58 -5.12 -6.36
N ALA A 37 -26.23 -6.39 -6.59
CA ALA A 37 -24.92 -6.77 -7.10
C ALA A 37 -24.62 -6.18 -8.48
N ILE A 38 -25.59 -6.21 -9.39
CA ILE A 38 -25.48 -5.63 -10.74
C ILE A 38 -25.25 -4.12 -10.67
N VAL A 39 -26.07 -3.41 -9.89
CA VAL A 39 -25.94 -1.94 -9.74
C VAL A 39 -24.60 -1.59 -9.12
N LEU A 40 -24.19 -2.25 -8.04
CA LEU A 40 -22.90 -2.01 -7.38
C LEU A 40 -21.73 -2.21 -8.35
N THR A 41 -21.73 -3.31 -9.09
CA THR A 41 -20.66 -3.62 -10.06
C THR A 41 -20.61 -2.59 -11.19
N ALA A 42 -21.76 -2.18 -11.72
CA ALA A 42 -21.84 -1.17 -12.77
C ALA A 42 -21.44 0.23 -12.29
N SER A 43 -21.86 0.62 -11.08
CA SER A 43 -21.50 1.92 -10.48
C SER A 43 -20.01 2.02 -10.21
N LEU A 44 -19.36 0.95 -9.75
CA LEU A 44 -17.90 0.96 -9.58
C LEU A 44 -17.15 1.04 -10.90
N ALA A 45 -17.61 0.33 -11.93
CA ALA A 45 -16.97 0.37 -13.25
C ALA A 45 -17.01 1.77 -13.89
N ALA A 46 -17.97 2.62 -13.50
CA ALA A 46 -18.08 4.00 -13.96
C ALA A 46 -17.13 4.98 -13.23
N LEU A 47 -16.48 4.56 -12.13
CA LEU A 47 -15.61 5.42 -11.32
C LEU A 47 -14.13 5.30 -11.72
N PRO A 48 -13.34 6.39 -11.63
CA PRO A 48 -11.88 6.33 -11.67
C PRO A 48 -11.30 5.47 -10.54
N ALA A 49 -10.08 4.94 -10.67
CA ALA A 49 -9.50 4.00 -9.67
C ALA A 49 -9.53 4.52 -8.23
N ALA A 50 -9.26 5.82 -8.00
CA ALA A 50 -9.39 6.41 -6.67
C ALA A 50 -10.83 6.29 -6.13
N GLY A 51 -11.84 6.54 -6.97
CA GLY A 51 -13.25 6.36 -6.62
C GLY A 51 -13.64 4.90 -6.39
N GLN A 52 -13.03 3.95 -7.12
CA GLN A 52 -13.26 2.52 -6.92
C GLN A 52 -12.78 2.05 -5.55
N SER A 53 -11.56 2.42 -5.15
CA SER A 53 -11.01 2.07 -3.84
C SER A 53 -11.77 2.75 -2.69
N ILE A 54 -12.21 4.01 -2.86
CA ILE A 54 -13.07 4.68 -1.87
C ILE A 54 -14.37 3.92 -1.68
N LEU A 55 -15.08 3.62 -2.78
CA LEU A 55 -16.38 2.97 -2.71
C LEU A 55 -16.26 1.54 -2.16
N SER A 56 -15.24 0.79 -2.57
CA SER A 56 -14.92 -0.55 -2.04
C SER A 56 -14.68 -0.50 -0.52
N GLY A 57 -13.83 0.44 -0.08
CA GLY A 57 -13.55 0.65 1.34
C GLY A 57 -14.79 1.02 2.15
N LEU A 58 -15.62 1.95 1.66
CA LEU A 58 -16.85 2.36 2.35
C LEU A 58 -17.90 1.22 2.42
N LEU A 59 -18.05 0.44 1.36
CA LEU A 59 -18.94 -0.73 1.35
C LEU A 59 -18.46 -1.81 2.33
N GLY A 60 -17.15 -2.04 2.40
CA GLY A 60 -16.56 -2.93 3.38
C GLY A 60 -16.80 -2.46 4.83
N LEU A 61 -16.67 -1.17 5.12
CA LEU A 61 -17.03 -0.59 6.42
C LEU A 61 -18.52 -0.75 6.75
N LEU A 62 -19.41 -0.57 5.77
CA LEU A 62 -20.83 -0.81 5.94
C LEU A 62 -21.12 -2.28 6.29
N ALA A 63 -20.47 -3.22 5.60
CA ALA A 63 -20.58 -4.65 5.90
C ALA A 63 -20.10 -4.96 7.34
N VAL A 64 -18.99 -4.38 7.78
CA VAL A 64 -18.48 -4.51 9.15
C VAL A 64 -19.53 -4.08 10.17
N VAL A 65 -20.19 -2.93 9.98
CA VAL A 65 -21.23 -2.42 10.89
C VAL A 65 -22.45 -3.34 10.92
N LEU A 66 -22.95 -3.77 9.76
CA LEU A 66 -24.11 -4.65 9.66
C LEU A 66 -23.90 -5.96 10.40
N VAL A 67 -22.73 -6.56 10.24
CA VAL A 67 -22.47 -7.92 10.75
C VAL A 67 -22.05 -7.88 12.21
N THR A 68 -21.34 -6.83 12.63
CA THR A 68 -21.13 -6.57 14.07
C THR A 68 -22.48 -6.46 14.78
N ARG A 69 -23.43 -5.71 14.19
CA ARG A 69 -24.80 -5.65 14.72
C ARG A 69 -25.46 -7.03 14.73
N MET A 70 -25.28 -7.85 13.70
CA MET A 70 -25.79 -9.22 13.65
C MET A 70 -25.26 -10.08 14.81
N ILE A 71 -23.96 -10.07 15.07
CA ILE A 71 -23.31 -10.84 16.16
C ILE A 71 -23.97 -10.52 17.50
N PHE A 72 -24.20 -9.24 17.80
CA PHE A 72 -24.87 -8.84 19.04
C PHE A 72 -26.37 -9.17 19.05
N THR A 73 -27.07 -9.08 17.90
CA THR A 73 -28.49 -9.47 17.83
C THR A 73 -28.71 -10.96 17.99
N MET A 74 -27.83 -11.81 17.46
CA MET A 74 -27.92 -13.26 17.58
C MET A 74 -27.70 -13.70 19.03
N ARG A 75 -26.75 -13.06 19.73
CA ARG A 75 -26.51 -13.25 21.17
C ARG A 75 -27.75 -12.95 22.02
N ARG A 76 -28.55 -11.94 21.65
CA ARG A 76 -29.81 -11.59 22.33
C ARG A 76 -30.92 -12.62 22.05
N THR A 77 -31.03 -13.08 20.81
CA THR A 77 -32.13 -13.94 20.34
C THR A 77 -31.96 -15.40 20.78
N ALA A 78 -30.72 -15.87 20.98
CA ALA A 78 -30.40 -17.24 21.38
C ALA A 78 -31.04 -17.70 22.72
N ARG A 79 -31.48 -16.76 23.57
CA ARG A 79 -32.15 -17.06 24.86
C ARG A 79 -33.68 -17.11 24.78
N THR A 80 -34.30 -16.58 23.73
CA THR A 80 -35.76 -16.43 23.60
C THR A 80 -36.36 -17.22 22.43
N MET A 81 -35.56 -18.02 21.71
CA MET A 81 -35.98 -18.72 20.48
C MET A 81 -37.29 -19.51 20.63
N ASN A 82 -37.56 -20.14 21.78
CA ASN A 82 -38.80 -20.91 21.98
C ASN A 82 -40.05 -20.02 22.16
N ALA A 83 -39.92 -18.85 22.79
CA ALA A 83 -41.05 -17.95 23.05
C ALA A 83 -41.41 -17.12 21.80
N GLU A 84 -40.41 -16.63 21.08
CA GLU A 84 -40.60 -15.76 19.91
C GLU A 84 -41.08 -16.53 18.67
N LEU A 85 -40.66 -17.80 18.50
CA LEU A 85 -41.17 -18.67 17.45
C LEU A 85 -42.65 -19.03 17.69
N SER A 86 -43.03 -19.31 18.94
CA SER A 86 -44.42 -19.61 19.30
C SER A 86 -45.35 -18.40 19.07
N GLN A 87 -44.86 -17.18 19.38
CA GLN A 87 -45.60 -15.93 19.19
C GLN A 87 -45.69 -15.50 17.71
N LYS A 88 -44.61 -15.61 16.93
CA LYS A 88 -44.62 -15.28 15.49
C LYS A 88 -45.45 -16.26 14.66
N VAL A 89 -45.55 -17.53 15.09
CA VAL A 89 -46.44 -18.53 14.48
C VAL A 89 -47.91 -18.26 14.82
N ALA A 90 -48.21 -17.83 16.05
CA ALA A 90 -49.57 -17.44 16.45
C ALA A 90 -50.09 -16.20 15.70
N VAL A 91 -49.23 -15.21 15.45
CA VAL A 91 -49.60 -13.99 14.71
C VAL A 91 -49.67 -14.21 13.18
N GLY A 92 -48.80 -15.05 12.63
CA GLY A 92 -48.76 -15.34 11.18
C GLY A 92 -49.88 -16.27 10.69
N ALA A 93 -50.40 -17.15 11.53
CA ALA A 93 -51.52 -18.03 11.18
C ALA A 93 -52.87 -17.28 11.04
N GLY A 94 -53.01 -16.09 11.63
CA GLY A 94 -54.24 -15.28 11.59
C GLY A 94 -54.37 -14.27 10.43
N ASN A 95 -53.26 -13.85 9.80
CA ASN A 95 -53.23 -12.63 8.96
C ASN A 95 -52.99 -12.83 7.44
N GLY A 96 -53.17 -14.04 6.91
CA GLY A 96 -53.21 -14.29 5.46
C GLY A 96 -51.85 -14.47 4.73
N THR A 97 -51.92 -14.95 3.48
CA THR A 97 -50.77 -15.34 2.62
C THR A 97 -49.75 -14.24 2.36
N ALA A 98 -50.17 -12.97 2.34
CA ALA A 98 -49.29 -11.82 2.09
C ALA A 98 -48.33 -11.54 3.27
N ALA A 99 -48.79 -11.73 4.51
CA ALA A 99 -47.95 -11.57 5.69
C ALA A 99 -46.81 -12.62 5.70
N LEU A 100 -47.11 -13.87 5.29
CA LEU A 100 -46.11 -14.92 5.15
C LEU A 100 -45.10 -14.63 4.03
N MET A 101 -45.55 -14.10 2.89
CA MET A 101 -44.67 -13.66 1.80
C MET A 101 -43.73 -12.53 2.25
N LEU A 102 -44.26 -11.49 2.89
CA LEU A 102 -43.45 -10.34 3.36
C LEU A 102 -42.49 -10.74 4.48
N THR A 103 -42.92 -11.64 5.38
CA THR A 103 -42.06 -12.18 6.42
C THR A 103 -40.93 -12.99 5.80
N ALA A 104 -41.22 -13.87 4.84
CA ALA A 104 -40.21 -14.64 4.12
C ALA A 104 -39.27 -13.75 3.28
N PHE A 105 -39.80 -12.71 2.66
CA PHE A 105 -39.01 -11.72 1.92
C PHE A 105 -38.07 -10.94 2.84
N ALA A 106 -38.57 -10.30 3.90
CA ALA A 106 -37.75 -9.48 4.80
C ALA A 106 -36.69 -10.32 5.52
N ALA A 107 -37.06 -11.55 5.87
CA ALA A 107 -36.17 -12.58 6.39
C ALA A 107 -34.99 -12.88 5.46
N VAL A 108 -35.28 -13.21 4.20
CA VAL A 108 -34.26 -13.64 3.24
C VAL A 108 -33.47 -12.45 2.70
N ALA A 109 -34.13 -11.33 2.40
CA ALA A 109 -33.51 -10.15 1.80
C ALA A 109 -32.40 -9.57 2.68
N ARG A 110 -32.61 -9.55 4.00
CA ARG A 110 -31.58 -9.07 4.92
C ARG A 110 -30.32 -9.94 4.86
N GLU A 111 -30.49 -11.25 4.97
CA GLU A 111 -29.39 -12.21 4.98
C GLU A 111 -28.70 -12.30 3.61
N SER A 112 -29.47 -12.22 2.51
CA SER A 112 -28.92 -12.30 1.16
C SER A 112 -28.16 -11.04 0.74
N LEU A 113 -28.62 -9.85 1.15
CA LEU A 113 -27.91 -8.59 0.86
C LEU A 113 -26.56 -8.53 1.58
N GLU A 114 -26.52 -8.95 2.85
CA GLU A 114 -25.26 -9.06 3.61
C GLU A 114 -24.31 -10.06 2.94
N ALA A 115 -24.79 -11.26 2.60
CA ALA A 115 -23.99 -12.28 1.90
C ALA A 115 -23.49 -11.81 0.52
N THR A 116 -24.30 -11.02 -0.19
CA THR A 116 -23.92 -10.46 -1.50
C THR A 116 -22.80 -9.44 -1.36
N LEU A 117 -22.87 -8.55 -0.35
CA LEU A 117 -21.80 -7.60 -0.07
C LEU A 117 -20.50 -8.33 0.30
N PHE A 118 -20.57 -9.39 1.11
CA PHE A 118 -19.39 -10.21 1.45
C PHE A 118 -18.79 -10.93 0.26
N LEU A 119 -19.62 -11.59 -0.54
CA LEU A 119 -19.13 -12.34 -1.69
C LEU A 119 -18.52 -11.39 -2.73
N TRP A 120 -19.12 -10.20 -2.89
CA TRP A 120 -18.62 -9.17 -3.78
C TRP A 120 -17.27 -8.61 -3.32
N THR A 121 -17.12 -8.24 -2.04
CA THR A 121 -15.82 -7.77 -1.51
C THR A 121 -14.75 -8.85 -1.57
N ALA A 122 -15.11 -10.11 -1.26
CA ALA A 122 -14.18 -11.24 -1.31
C ALA A 122 -13.74 -11.57 -2.76
N SER A 123 -14.63 -11.47 -3.74
CA SER A 123 -14.32 -11.78 -5.15
C SER A 123 -13.23 -10.88 -5.75
N ARG A 124 -13.10 -9.64 -5.26
CA ARG A 124 -12.09 -8.68 -5.75
C ARG A 124 -10.69 -8.95 -5.25
N GLN A 125 -10.53 -9.77 -4.21
CA GLN A 125 -9.22 -10.05 -3.62
C GLN A 125 -8.37 -11.03 -4.43
N ASN A 126 -8.99 -11.88 -5.28
CA ASN A 126 -8.33 -13.06 -5.84
C ASN A 126 -8.12 -13.08 -7.37
N GLY A 127 -8.53 -12.03 -8.11
CA GLY A 127 -8.18 -11.82 -9.53
C GLY A 127 -8.61 -12.89 -10.56
N ASP A 128 -9.11 -14.05 -10.15
CA ASP A 128 -9.55 -15.15 -11.01
C ASP A 128 -11.06 -15.39 -10.91
N ALA A 129 -11.76 -15.14 -12.01
CA ALA A 129 -13.21 -15.28 -12.12
C ALA A 129 -13.67 -16.75 -12.02
N MET A 130 -12.88 -17.70 -12.53
CA MET A 130 -13.24 -19.13 -12.51
C MET A 130 -13.04 -19.75 -11.13
N GLY A 131 -11.92 -19.45 -10.47
CA GLY A 131 -11.67 -19.87 -9.08
C GLY A 131 -12.73 -19.36 -8.10
N SER A 132 -13.21 -18.13 -8.28
CA SER A 132 -14.25 -17.53 -7.43
C SER A 132 -15.60 -18.24 -7.54
N ILE A 133 -16.00 -18.66 -8.75
CA ILE A 133 -17.27 -19.39 -8.97
C ILE A 133 -17.21 -20.78 -8.35
N ILE A 134 -16.11 -21.51 -8.55
CA ILE A 134 -15.91 -22.85 -7.96
C ILE A 134 -15.92 -22.74 -6.43
N GLY A 135 -15.23 -21.75 -5.87
CA GLY A 135 -15.22 -21.48 -4.43
C GLY A 135 -16.61 -21.20 -3.86
N ALA A 136 -17.42 -20.39 -4.56
CA ALA A 136 -18.80 -20.10 -4.14
C ALA A 136 -19.69 -21.37 -4.14
N VAL A 137 -19.57 -22.21 -5.17
CA VAL A 137 -20.33 -23.48 -5.26
C VAL A 137 -19.93 -24.43 -4.13
N ILE A 138 -18.64 -24.59 -3.87
CA ILE A 138 -18.13 -25.42 -2.77
C ILE A 138 -18.61 -24.89 -1.42
N GLY A 139 -18.55 -23.56 -1.20
CA GLY A 139 -19.03 -22.92 0.02
C GLY A 139 -20.52 -23.16 0.27
N ILE A 140 -21.35 -23.04 -0.77
CA ILE A 140 -22.79 -23.33 -0.68
C ILE A 140 -23.03 -24.81 -0.38
N ALA A 141 -22.32 -25.72 -1.05
CA ALA A 141 -22.43 -27.16 -0.81
C ALA A 141 -22.05 -27.54 0.63
N LEU A 142 -20.96 -26.97 1.16
CA LEU A 142 -20.55 -27.14 2.56
C LEU A 142 -21.57 -26.56 3.54
N GLY A 143 -22.11 -25.37 3.25
CA GLY A 143 -23.15 -24.74 4.06
C GLY A 143 -24.43 -25.57 4.13
N LEU A 144 -24.89 -26.12 3.00
CA LEU A 144 -26.03 -27.03 2.93
C LEU A 144 -25.77 -28.34 3.69
N SER A 145 -24.57 -28.90 3.54
CA SER A 145 -24.14 -30.11 4.25
C SER A 145 -24.11 -29.90 5.76
N LEU A 146 -23.55 -28.77 6.21
CA LEU A 146 -23.51 -28.39 7.62
C LEU A 146 -24.92 -28.14 8.17
N ALA A 147 -25.79 -27.45 7.42
CA ALA A 147 -27.18 -27.22 7.80
C ALA A 147 -27.96 -28.54 7.95
N TRP A 148 -27.73 -29.50 7.04
CA TRP A 148 -28.31 -30.84 7.11
C TRP A 148 -27.78 -31.65 8.30
N LEU A 149 -26.47 -31.59 8.57
CA LEU A 149 -25.84 -32.24 9.72
C LEU A 149 -26.34 -31.67 11.05
N LEU A 150 -26.43 -30.34 11.16
CA LEU A 150 -26.98 -29.65 12.33
C LEU A 150 -28.45 -30.00 12.54
N TYR A 151 -29.25 -30.06 11.46
CA TYR A 151 -30.64 -30.51 11.52
C TYR A 151 -30.76 -31.95 12.04
N ARG A 152 -29.89 -32.86 11.57
CA ARG A 152 -29.88 -34.28 11.97
C ARG A 152 -29.38 -34.49 13.41
N ARG A 153 -28.49 -33.64 13.91
CA ARG A 153 -27.80 -33.76 15.21
C ARG A 153 -28.30 -32.76 16.27
N SER A 154 -29.37 -32.01 15.96
CA SER A 154 -29.89 -30.87 16.76
C SER A 154 -30.32 -31.20 18.19
N LEU A 155 -30.46 -32.48 18.57
CA LEU A 155 -30.93 -32.88 19.90
C LEU A 155 -29.82 -33.01 20.96
N GLN A 156 -28.54 -32.75 20.63
CA GLN A 156 -27.42 -32.91 21.58
C GLN A 156 -26.43 -31.73 21.66
N LEU A 157 -26.64 -30.64 20.91
CA LEU A 157 -25.71 -29.51 20.90
C LEU A 157 -26.09 -28.44 21.92
N ASN A 158 -25.11 -27.96 22.70
CA ASN A 158 -25.30 -26.80 23.56
C ASN A 158 -25.31 -25.54 22.68
N LEU A 159 -26.50 -25.03 22.37
CA LEU A 159 -26.70 -23.84 21.51
C LEU A 159 -25.91 -22.63 22.02
N GLY A 160 -25.79 -22.46 23.34
CA GLY A 160 -25.01 -21.37 23.92
C GLY A 160 -23.54 -21.43 23.51
N LYS A 161 -22.89 -22.60 23.66
CA LYS A 161 -21.49 -22.81 23.24
C LYS A 161 -21.33 -22.64 21.73
N PHE A 162 -22.24 -23.22 20.94
CA PHE A 162 -22.23 -23.09 19.49
C PHE A 162 -22.26 -21.62 19.03
N PHE A 163 -23.22 -20.83 19.53
CA PHE A 163 -23.32 -19.41 19.17
C PHE A 163 -22.13 -18.59 19.67
N THR A 164 -21.52 -18.93 20.80
CA THR A 164 -20.28 -18.27 21.25
C THR A 164 -19.12 -18.56 20.30
N TYR A 165 -18.89 -19.82 19.90
CA TYR A 165 -17.82 -20.15 18.95
C TYR A 165 -18.04 -19.51 17.58
N THR A 166 -19.27 -19.54 17.04
CA THR A 166 -19.58 -18.90 15.76
C THR A 166 -19.44 -17.38 15.85
N ALA A 167 -19.83 -16.73 16.96
CA ALA A 167 -19.66 -15.30 17.15
C ALA A 167 -18.18 -14.89 17.18
N VAL A 168 -17.33 -15.64 17.89
CA VAL A 168 -15.88 -15.40 17.91
C VAL A 168 -15.29 -15.56 16.51
N PHE A 169 -15.65 -16.64 15.79
CA PHE A 169 -15.20 -16.86 14.42
C PHE A 169 -15.60 -15.72 13.48
N LEU A 170 -16.87 -15.31 13.48
CA LEU A 170 -17.35 -14.20 12.65
C LEU A 170 -16.65 -12.87 13.00
N THR A 171 -16.32 -12.65 14.28
CA THR A 171 -15.59 -11.44 14.71
C THR A 171 -14.19 -11.38 14.06
N VAL A 172 -13.51 -12.53 13.92
CA VAL A 172 -12.21 -12.62 13.23
C VAL A 172 -12.33 -12.31 11.73
N VAL A 173 -13.33 -12.89 11.06
CA VAL A 173 -13.58 -12.62 9.63
C VAL A 173 -13.84 -11.13 9.39
N ILE A 174 -14.65 -10.50 10.25
CA ILE A 174 -14.98 -9.07 10.12
C ILE A 174 -13.77 -8.18 10.39
N ALA A 175 -12.90 -8.55 11.34
CA ALA A 175 -11.64 -7.84 11.55
C ALA A 175 -10.79 -7.84 10.27
N GLY A 176 -10.76 -8.96 9.55
CA GLY A 176 -10.10 -9.08 8.26
C GLY A 176 -10.68 -8.16 7.19
N ILE A 177 -12.00 -8.11 7.07
CA ILE A 177 -12.69 -7.22 6.11
C ILE A 177 -12.47 -5.75 6.46
N LEU A 178 -12.47 -5.41 7.74
CA LEU A 178 -12.18 -4.06 8.23
C LEU A 178 -10.74 -3.65 7.85
N SER A 179 -9.77 -4.53 8.07
CA SER A 179 -8.38 -4.33 7.68
C SER A 179 -8.23 -4.11 6.16
N TYR A 180 -8.88 -4.95 5.34
CA TYR A 180 -8.90 -4.78 3.89
C TYR A 180 -9.54 -3.45 3.47
N SER A 181 -10.68 -3.08 4.06
CA SER A 181 -11.39 -1.83 3.75
C SER A 181 -10.56 -0.59 4.07
N VAL A 182 -9.81 -0.63 5.18
CA VAL A 182 -8.84 0.41 5.53
C VAL A 182 -7.71 0.46 4.49
N GLY A 183 -7.23 -0.70 4.01
CA GLY A 183 -6.24 -0.78 2.93
C GLY A 183 -6.70 -0.14 1.62
N GLU A 184 -7.95 -0.35 1.23
CA GLU A 184 -8.55 0.31 0.06
C GLU A 184 -8.63 1.83 0.26
N LEU A 185 -9.02 2.30 1.45
CA LEU A 185 -9.04 3.73 1.77
C LEU A 185 -7.63 4.35 1.82
N GLN A 186 -6.62 3.59 2.27
CA GLN A 186 -5.20 3.98 2.18
C GLN A 186 -4.73 4.03 0.73
N SER A 187 -5.17 3.08 -0.10
CA SER A 187 -4.84 3.02 -1.53
C SER A 187 -5.44 4.20 -2.31
N ALA A 188 -6.60 4.68 -1.89
CA ALA A 188 -7.23 5.89 -2.42
C ALA A 188 -6.66 7.22 -1.87
N GLY A 189 -5.73 7.17 -0.91
CA GLY A 189 -5.15 8.37 -0.28
C GLY A 189 -6.06 9.08 0.73
N TRP A 190 -7.17 8.46 1.16
CA TRP A 190 -8.05 9.00 2.21
C TRP A 190 -7.51 8.76 3.62
N LEU A 191 -6.75 7.69 3.81
CA LEU A 191 -6.11 7.35 5.08
C LEU A 191 -4.57 7.35 4.91
N PRO A 192 -3.82 7.94 5.86
CA PRO A 192 -2.37 7.94 5.82
C PRO A 192 -1.79 6.55 6.14
N GLY A 193 -0.48 6.37 5.94
CA GLY A 193 0.25 5.18 6.37
C GLY A 193 0.17 3.97 5.42
N ARG A 194 -0.09 4.20 4.12
CA ARG A 194 -0.06 3.15 3.08
C ARG A 194 1.29 2.41 3.03
N ASN A 195 2.39 3.13 3.28
CA ASN A 195 3.75 2.60 3.24
C ASN A 195 4.30 2.21 4.62
N TRP A 196 3.53 2.41 5.70
CA TRP A 196 3.92 2.00 7.04
C TRP A 196 3.67 0.50 7.19
N ILE A 197 4.63 -0.32 6.80
CA ILE A 197 4.43 -1.77 6.73
C ILE A 197 4.67 -2.38 8.10
N ALA A 198 3.68 -3.11 8.62
CA ALA A 198 3.79 -3.85 9.86
C ALA A 198 4.64 -5.10 9.67
N TRP A 199 4.40 -5.81 8.57
CA TRP A 199 5.21 -6.94 8.13
C TRP A 199 5.10 -7.13 6.62
N ASP A 200 6.18 -7.62 6.04
CA ASP A 200 6.24 -8.14 4.68
C ASP A 200 7.02 -9.46 4.71
N VAL A 201 6.31 -10.58 4.64
CA VAL A 201 6.91 -11.93 4.63
C VAL A 201 6.91 -12.54 3.23
N SER A 202 6.70 -11.74 2.18
CA SER A 202 6.57 -12.19 0.79
C SER A 202 7.84 -12.87 0.25
N ALA A 203 9.00 -12.57 0.84
CA ALA A 203 10.26 -13.23 0.50
C ALA A 203 10.34 -14.70 0.94
N THR A 204 9.54 -15.11 1.93
CA THR A 204 9.60 -16.47 2.53
C THR A 204 8.31 -17.25 2.38
N ILE A 205 7.18 -16.55 2.35
CA ILE A 205 5.84 -17.14 2.26
C ILE A 205 5.21 -16.70 0.95
N ASP A 206 5.04 -17.66 0.05
CA ASP A 206 4.34 -17.45 -1.22
C ASP A 206 2.84 -17.21 -0.96
N ALA A 207 2.38 -16.01 -1.30
CA ALA A 207 0.97 -15.60 -1.20
C ALA A 207 0.02 -16.49 -2.02
N SER A 208 0.54 -17.18 -3.05
CA SER A 208 -0.23 -18.12 -3.89
C SER A 208 -0.41 -19.51 -3.25
N SER A 209 0.23 -19.76 -2.11
CA SER A 209 0.03 -21.01 -1.38
C SER A 209 -1.43 -21.17 -0.98
N TRP A 210 -2.05 -22.32 -1.31
CA TRP A 210 -3.47 -22.59 -1.02
C TRP A 210 -3.84 -22.37 0.45
N TRP A 211 -2.93 -22.65 1.37
CA TRP A 211 -3.14 -22.44 2.80
C TRP A 211 -3.09 -20.95 3.19
N MET A 212 -2.22 -20.15 2.56
CA MET A 212 -2.19 -18.69 2.77
C MET A 212 -3.41 -18.01 2.20
N ALA A 213 -3.93 -18.49 1.07
CA ALA A 213 -5.19 -18.02 0.53
C ALA A 213 -6.35 -18.24 1.53
N ILE A 214 -6.39 -19.41 2.19
CA ILE A 214 -7.38 -19.70 3.24
C ILE A 214 -7.17 -18.81 4.46
N VAL A 215 -5.93 -18.65 4.94
CA VAL A 215 -5.63 -17.79 6.09
C VAL A 215 -6.05 -16.36 5.79
N THR A 216 -5.64 -15.81 4.65
CA THR A 216 -5.99 -14.46 4.22
C THR A 216 -7.51 -14.30 4.07
N ALA A 217 -8.20 -15.28 3.47
CA ALA A 217 -9.64 -15.22 3.30
C ALA A 217 -10.43 -15.31 4.63
N VAL A 218 -9.93 -16.07 5.62
CA VAL A 218 -10.62 -16.29 6.90
C VAL A 218 -10.28 -15.21 7.93
N THR A 219 -9.03 -14.77 8.00
CA THR A 219 -8.56 -13.83 9.02
C THR A 219 -8.30 -12.42 8.49
N GLY A 220 -8.19 -12.25 7.17
CA GLY A 220 -7.72 -11.02 6.54
C GLY A 220 -6.24 -10.72 6.78
N ILE A 221 -5.48 -11.69 7.28
CA ILE A 221 -4.03 -11.56 7.47
C ILE A 221 -3.35 -11.82 6.13
N ALA A 222 -2.85 -10.75 5.52
CA ALA A 222 -2.10 -10.83 4.27
C ALA A 222 -0.58 -10.93 4.53
N VAL A 223 0.14 -11.45 3.53
CA VAL A 223 1.61 -11.54 3.50
C VAL A 223 2.28 -10.17 3.70
N ARG A 224 1.60 -9.10 3.27
CA ARG A 224 2.01 -7.71 3.41
C ARG A 224 0.86 -6.90 3.99
N MET A 225 1.05 -6.28 5.15
CA MET A 225 0.03 -5.45 5.82
C MET A 225 0.63 -4.17 6.39
N THR A 226 -0.15 -3.09 6.42
CA THR A 226 0.26 -1.82 7.05
C THR A 226 0.04 -1.85 8.57
N VAL A 227 0.77 -0.99 9.30
CA VAL A 227 0.61 -0.79 10.75
C VAL A 227 -0.81 -0.38 11.08
N LEU A 228 -1.43 0.48 10.26
CA LEU A 228 -2.82 0.89 10.46
C LEU A 228 -3.79 -0.28 10.29
N GLN A 229 -3.59 -1.11 9.26
CA GLN A 229 -4.39 -2.31 9.03
C GLN A 229 -4.31 -3.28 10.21
N VAL A 230 -3.10 -3.56 10.71
CA VAL A 230 -2.87 -4.43 11.87
C VAL A 230 -3.46 -3.83 13.14
N ALA A 231 -3.27 -2.53 13.39
CA ALA A 231 -3.78 -1.84 14.56
C ALA A 231 -5.31 -1.88 14.61
N VAL A 232 -5.98 -1.57 13.49
CA VAL A 232 -7.44 -1.61 13.39
C VAL A 232 -7.96 -3.04 13.54
N TRP A 233 -7.28 -4.03 12.97
CA TRP A 233 -7.64 -5.44 13.13
C TRP A 233 -7.62 -5.88 14.59
N VAL A 234 -6.52 -5.61 15.31
CA VAL A 234 -6.36 -5.94 16.73
C VAL A 234 -7.36 -5.16 17.59
N LEU A 235 -7.50 -3.86 17.35
CA LEU A 235 -8.38 -2.99 18.14
C LEU A 235 -9.85 -3.44 18.02
N TYR A 236 -10.29 -3.76 16.80
CA TYR A 236 -11.65 -4.26 16.57
C TYR A 236 -11.89 -5.58 17.31
N LEU A 237 -10.97 -6.55 17.21
CA LEU A 237 -11.09 -7.82 17.92
C LEU A 237 -11.18 -7.62 19.43
N VAL A 238 -10.26 -6.84 20.00
CA VAL A 238 -10.20 -6.60 21.45
C VAL A 238 -11.48 -5.94 21.92
N ILE A 239 -11.93 -4.86 21.27
CA ILE A 239 -13.13 -4.13 21.67
C ILE A 239 -14.37 -5.02 21.55
N VAL A 240 -14.59 -5.66 20.40
CA VAL A 240 -15.83 -6.42 20.15
C VAL A 240 -15.89 -7.66 21.05
N LEU A 241 -14.80 -8.40 21.22
CA LEU A 241 -14.77 -9.55 22.13
C LEU A 241 -14.93 -9.10 23.59
N TRP A 242 -14.27 -8.00 23.99
CA TRP A 242 -14.44 -7.45 25.34
C TRP A 242 -15.90 -7.08 25.62
N VAL A 243 -16.56 -6.34 24.72
CA VAL A 243 -17.99 -5.99 24.83
C VAL A 243 -18.85 -7.25 24.82
N TYR A 244 -18.54 -8.21 23.94
CA TYR A 244 -19.27 -9.48 23.81
C TYR A 244 -19.18 -10.33 25.09
N PHE A 245 -18.08 -10.31 25.84
CA PHE A 245 -17.99 -11.09 27.08
C PHE A 245 -18.38 -10.30 28.34
N ARG A 246 -18.20 -8.98 28.37
CA ARG A 246 -18.40 -8.14 29.57
C ARG A 246 -19.79 -7.53 29.71
N VAL A 247 -20.47 -7.19 28.61
CA VAL A 247 -21.76 -6.47 28.71
C VAL A 247 -22.90 -7.46 28.98
N PRO A 248 -23.64 -7.31 30.11
CA PRO A 248 -24.86 -8.07 30.37
C PRO A 248 -25.96 -7.64 29.39
N ILE A 249 -26.70 -8.62 28.86
CA ILE A 249 -27.77 -8.35 27.90
C ILE A 249 -28.99 -7.82 28.66
N ALA A 250 -29.41 -6.58 28.38
CA ALA A 250 -30.71 -6.07 28.81
C ALA A 250 -31.83 -6.85 28.12
N ALA A 251 -32.87 -7.22 28.88
CA ALA A 251 -34.05 -7.90 28.37
C ALA A 251 -34.73 -7.05 27.28
N PRO A 252 -35.36 -7.69 26.26
CA PRO A 252 -36.10 -6.94 25.26
C PRO A 252 -37.28 -6.21 25.94
N SER A 253 -37.40 -4.91 25.71
CA SER A 253 -38.65 -4.20 25.99
C SER A 253 -39.65 -4.55 24.88
N ASP A 254 -40.85 -5.03 25.24
CA ASP A 254 -41.96 -5.27 24.32
C ASP A 254 -42.18 -4.03 23.44
N ARG A 255 -41.85 -4.13 22.16
CA ARG A 255 -42.25 -3.13 21.17
C ARG A 255 -43.53 -3.63 20.51
N GLY A 256 -44.58 -2.84 20.65
CA GLY A 256 -45.86 -3.05 19.97
C GLY A 256 -45.75 -3.09 18.44
N PRO A 257 -46.86 -3.36 17.74
CA PRO A 257 -46.89 -3.66 16.32
C PRO A 257 -46.21 -2.56 15.48
N SER A 258 -45.38 -3.00 14.54
CA SER A 258 -44.53 -2.12 13.74
C SER A 258 -45.35 -1.49 12.59
N ARG A 259 -44.93 -0.32 12.10
CA ARG A 259 -45.57 0.36 10.95
C ARG A 259 -45.63 -0.51 9.67
N LEU A 260 -44.84 -1.58 9.60
CA LEU A 260 -44.85 -2.55 8.50
C LEU A 260 -46.08 -3.47 8.54
N ASP A 261 -46.64 -3.73 9.72
CA ASP A 261 -47.84 -4.57 9.89
C ASP A 261 -49.08 -3.90 9.27
N GLY A 262 -49.15 -2.56 9.32
CA GLY A 262 -50.19 -1.76 8.67
C GLY A 262 -50.03 -1.60 7.16
N PHE A 263 -48.81 -1.75 6.62
CA PHE A 263 -48.55 -1.73 5.18
C PHE A 263 -48.86 -3.09 4.53
N ALA A 264 -48.57 -4.19 5.23
CA ALA A 264 -48.88 -5.56 4.80
C ALA A 264 -50.39 -5.80 4.61
N ALA A 265 -51.23 -5.20 5.46
CA ALA A 265 -52.69 -5.32 5.40
C ALA A 265 -53.35 -4.57 4.22
N ARG A 266 -52.62 -3.67 3.53
CA ARG A 266 -53.12 -2.95 2.34
C ARG A 266 -52.82 -3.65 1.01
N ILE A 267 -51.96 -4.67 1.02
CA ILE A 267 -51.45 -5.34 -0.20
C ILE A 267 -52.28 -6.59 -0.56
N THR A 268 -53.29 -6.92 0.25
CA THR A 268 -54.01 -8.22 0.26
C THR A 268 -55.00 -8.48 -0.88
N ASP A 269 -55.22 -7.55 -1.82
CA ASP A 269 -56.30 -7.70 -2.83
C ASP A 269 -55.83 -8.07 -4.27
N HIS A 270 -54.52 -8.03 -4.58
CA HIS A 270 -54.00 -8.30 -5.93
C HIS A 270 -52.78 -9.26 -5.94
N GLN A 271 -52.99 -10.47 -5.43
CA GLN A 271 -51.93 -11.45 -5.16
C GLN A 271 -51.15 -11.96 -6.40
N ARG A 272 -51.67 -11.80 -7.64
CA ARG A 272 -50.97 -12.20 -8.89
C ARG A 272 -50.15 -11.07 -9.53
N SER A 273 -50.63 -9.83 -9.47
CA SER A 273 -49.98 -8.66 -10.06
C SER A 273 -48.80 -8.16 -9.21
N VAL A 274 -48.90 -8.29 -7.88
CA VAL A 274 -47.83 -7.89 -6.94
C VAL A 274 -46.60 -8.82 -7.06
N THR A 275 -46.80 -10.10 -7.36
CA THR A 275 -45.74 -11.10 -7.56
C THR A 275 -44.77 -10.72 -8.69
N ALA A 276 -45.30 -10.34 -9.85
CA ALA A 276 -44.49 -10.02 -11.02
C ALA A 276 -43.78 -8.66 -10.85
N ALA A 277 -44.47 -7.68 -10.26
CA ALA A 277 -43.90 -6.35 -10.03
C ALA A 277 -42.71 -6.38 -9.06
N VAL A 278 -42.77 -7.17 -7.98
CA VAL A 278 -41.71 -7.19 -6.97
C VAL A 278 -40.45 -7.95 -7.42
N ILE A 279 -40.57 -8.88 -8.39
CA ILE A 279 -39.42 -9.65 -8.93
C ILE A 279 -38.84 -8.98 -10.19
N VAL A 280 -39.69 -8.53 -11.11
CA VAL A 280 -39.23 -8.07 -12.43
C VAL A 280 -38.75 -6.61 -12.38
N VAL A 281 -39.37 -5.75 -11.56
CA VAL A 281 -39.03 -4.32 -11.51
C VAL A 281 -37.62 -4.06 -10.96
N PRO A 282 -37.18 -4.65 -9.84
CA PRO A 282 -35.81 -4.42 -9.35
C PRO A 282 -34.75 -4.87 -10.35
N LEU A 283 -34.99 -5.96 -11.07
CA LEU A 283 -34.06 -6.49 -12.07
C LEU A 283 -34.03 -5.59 -13.30
N ALA A 284 -35.19 -5.21 -13.84
CA ALA A 284 -35.29 -4.30 -14.98
C ALA A 284 -34.69 -2.91 -14.68
N VAL A 285 -34.93 -2.35 -13.49
CA VAL A 285 -34.34 -1.09 -13.06
C VAL A 285 -32.82 -1.22 -12.88
N ALA A 286 -32.33 -2.31 -12.28
CA ALA A 286 -30.89 -2.55 -12.15
C ALA A 286 -30.20 -2.67 -13.52
N THR A 287 -30.81 -3.38 -14.47
CA THR A 287 -30.30 -3.48 -15.84
C THR A 287 -30.33 -2.12 -16.53
N ALA A 288 -31.40 -1.34 -16.39
CA ALA A 288 -31.50 0.01 -16.96
C ALA A 288 -30.42 0.95 -16.39
N VAL A 289 -30.23 0.97 -15.07
CA VAL A 289 -29.17 1.75 -14.40
C VAL A 289 -27.78 1.33 -14.88
N ALA A 290 -27.52 0.03 -14.98
CA ALA A 290 -26.24 -0.48 -15.48
C ALA A 290 -25.97 -0.07 -16.94
N THR A 291 -27.01 0.04 -17.77
CA THR A 291 -26.88 0.49 -19.16
C THR A 291 -26.79 2.01 -19.34
N MET A 292 -27.28 2.80 -18.39
CA MET A 292 -27.30 4.28 -18.47
C MET A 292 -26.08 4.95 -17.84
N LEU A 293 -25.34 4.27 -16.96
CA LEU A 293 -24.11 4.81 -16.37
C LEU A 293 -23.02 4.97 -17.44
N PRO A 294 -22.30 6.12 -17.48
CA PRO A 294 -21.19 6.29 -18.41
C PRO A 294 -20.12 5.26 -18.09
N LYS A 295 -19.94 4.30 -19.00
CA LYS A 295 -18.89 3.29 -18.88
C LYS A 295 -17.56 4.02 -19.11
N GLN A 296 -16.78 4.26 -18.06
CA GLN A 296 -15.35 4.47 -18.26
C GLN A 296 -14.85 3.16 -18.86
N ILE A 297 -14.55 3.18 -20.16
CA ILE A 297 -13.98 2.03 -20.85
C ILE A 297 -12.54 1.93 -20.35
N SER A 298 -12.37 1.36 -19.16
CA SER A 298 -11.12 0.74 -18.78
C SER A 298 -11.14 -0.64 -19.40
N THR A 299 -10.44 -0.77 -20.51
CA THR A 299 -10.22 -2.09 -21.10
C THR A 299 -9.12 -2.75 -20.28
N GLU A 300 -9.48 -3.85 -19.63
CA GLU A 300 -8.48 -4.73 -19.01
C GLU A 300 -8.01 -5.72 -20.07
N SER A 301 -6.70 -5.80 -20.27
CA SER A 301 -6.09 -6.82 -21.11
C SER A 301 -4.92 -7.48 -20.39
N THR A 302 -4.66 -8.74 -20.73
CA THR A 302 -3.50 -9.46 -20.21
C THR A 302 -2.34 -9.27 -21.17
N VAL A 303 -1.15 -9.05 -20.63
CA VAL A 303 0.09 -8.93 -21.41
C VAL A 303 1.07 -9.94 -20.84
N THR A 304 1.38 -10.98 -21.58
CA THR A 304 2.27 -12.04 -21.13
C THR A 304 3.70 -11.76 -21.60
N VAL A 305 4.64 -11.82 -20.66
CA VAL A 305 6.08 -11.84 -20.94
C VAL A 305 6.56 -13.28 -20.81
N ALA A 306 7.07 -13.86 -21.89
CA ALA A 306 7.61 -15.20 -21.93
C ALA A 306 9.05 -15.18 -22.45
N GLU A 307 9.75 -16.31 -22.39
CA GLU A 307 11.10 -16.41 -22.94
C GLU A 307 11.10 -16.12 -24.45
N GLY A 308 11.80 -15.07 -24.87
CA GLY A 308 11.85 -14.62 -26.27
C GLY A 308 10.56 -14.02 -26.83
N SER A 309 9.54 -13.76 -26.02
CA SER A 309 8.26 -13.19 -26.48
C SER A 309 7.72 -12.15 -25.50
N CYS A 310 7.32 -10.99 -26.03
CA CYS A 310 6.80 -9.87 -25.27
C CYS A 310 5.40 -9.49 -25.77
N GLY A 311 4.39 -9.59 -24.90
CA GLY A 311 3.06 -9.03 -25.13
C GLY A 311 2.38 -9.51 -26.41
N ALA A 312 2.60 -10.76 -26.83
CA ALA A 312 1.98 -11.32 -28.03
C ALA A 312 0.44 -11.43 -27.93
N ASP A 313 -0.08 -11.49 -26.71
CA ASP A 313 -1.49 -11.52 -26.34
C ASP A 313 -2.07 -10.12 -26.04
N ALA A 314 -1.27 -9.06 -26.19
CA ALA A 314 -1.69 -7.71 -25.86
C ALA A 314 -2.73 -7.17 -26.85
N VAL A 315 -3.81 -6.61 -26.31
CA VAL A 315 -4.89 -5.96 -27.06
C VAL A 315 -5.16 -4.59 -26.47
N ILE A 316 -5.27 -3.57 -27.33
CA ILE A 316 -5.59 -2.19 -26.95
C ILE A 316 -6.85 -1.75 -27.71
N ASP A 317 -8.00 -1.80 -27.04
CA ASP A 317 -9.29 -1.43 -27.62
C ASP A 317 -9.52 0.09 -27.52
N GLY A 318 -8.95 0.80 -28.49
CA GLY A 318 -9.16 2.23 -28.70
C GLY A 318 -8.47 3.16 -27.68
N ALA A 319 -8.52 4.46 -27.94
CA ALA A 319 -7.87 5.46 -27.09
C ALA A 319 -8.62 5.60 -25.75
N GLY A 320 -7.89 5.68 -24.64
CA GLY A 320 -8.47 5.77 -23.31
C GLY A 320 -7.56 5.27 -22.20
N VAL A 321 -8.11 5.08 -21.00
CA VAL A 321 -7.36 4.52 -19.87
C VAL A 321 -7.38 3.00 -19.98
N HIS A 322 -6.21 2.37 -20.03
CA HIS A 322 -6.05 0.92 -20.08
C HIS A 322 -5.40 0.41 -18.81
N THR A 323 -5.77 -0.80 -18.40
CA THR A 323 -5.08 -1.54 -17.34
C THR A 323 -4.57 -2.85 -17.90
N PHE A 324 -3.26 -2.97 -18.05
CA PHE A 324 -2.57 -4.14 -18.54
C PHE A 324 -2.16 -5.02 -17.37
N ASN A 325 -2.76 -6.19 -17.23
CA ASN A 325 -2.33 -7.20 -16.25
C ASN A 325 -1.09 -7.91 -16.82
N VAL A 326 0.09 -7.37 -16.54
CA VAL A 326 1.34 -7.90 -17.07
C VAL A 326 1.73 -9.15 -16.28
N ARG A 327 1.77 -10.29 -16.96
CA ARG A 327 2.12 -11.59 -16.37
C ARG A 327 3.52 -12.02 -16.81
N ASN A 328 4.44 -12.13 -15.86
CA ASN A 328 5.80 -12.59 -16.13
C ASN A 328 5.91 -14.11 -16.04
N LYS A 329 5.99 -14.78 -17.19
CA LYS A 329 6.27 -16.22 -17.33
C LYS A 329 7.70 -16.52 -17.76
N SER A 330 8.57 -15.52 -17.93
CA SER A 330 9.95 -15.71 -18.39
C SER A 330 10.86 -16.42 -17.37
N GLY A 331 10.45 -16.45 -16.09
CA GLY A 331 11.27 -16.95 -15.00
C GLY A 331 12.42 -16.03 -14.59
N ARG A 332 12.54 -14.84 -15.20
CA ARG A 332 13.56 -13.82 -14.92
C ARG A 332 12.92 -12.54 -14.39
N SER A 333 13.64 -11.74 -13.62
CA SER A 333 13.27 -10.35 -13.34
C SER A 333 13.58 -9.46 -14.53
N GLY A 334 12.91 -8.32 -14.65
CA GLY A 334 13.17 -7.37 -15.73
C GLY A 334 12.16 -6.23 -15.74
N GLU A 335 12.08 -5.55 -16.86
CA GLU A 335 11.24 -4.38 -17.09
C GLU A 335 10.33 -4.61 -18.31
N ILE A 336 9.16 -3.98 -18.32
CA ILE A 336 8.30 -3.87 -19.50
C ILE A 336 7.86 -2.42 -19.73
N THR A 337 7.92 -1.95 -20.98
CA THR A 337 7.46 -0.62 -21.38
C THR A 337 6.44 -0.70 -22.50
N LEU A 338 5.41 0.16 -22.46
CA LEU A 338 4.55 0.46 -23.61
C LEU A 338 5.09 1.71 -24.31
N GLU A 339 5.53 1.55 -25.55
CA GLU A 339 6.20 2.61 -26.30
C GLU A 339 5.54 2.90 -27.65
N ASP A 340 5.72 4.13 -28.12
CA ASP A 340 5.29 4.58 -29.44
C ASP A 340 6.34 4.22 -30.54
N PRO A 341 6.14 4.59 -31.82
CA PRO A 341 7.10 4.27 -32.88
C PRO A 341 8.42 5.05 -32.80
N ALA A 342 8.46 6.16 -32.05
CA ALA A 342 9.69 6.89 -31.76
C ALA A 342 10.50 6.23 -30.64
N GLY A 343 9.88 5.32 -29.88
CA GLY A 343 10.46 4.67 -28.70
C GLY A 343 10.16 5.43 -27.40
N ASP A 344 9.28 6.44 -27.46
CA ASP A 344 8.86 7.21 -26.29
C ASP A 344 7.92 6.37 -25.42
N ILE A 345 8.10 6.42 -24.11
CA ILE A 345 7.44 5.56 -23.14
C ILE A 345 6.12 6.20 -22.68
N LEU A 346 5.03 5.43 -22.73
CA LEU A 346 3.70 5.80 -22.23
C LEU A 346 3.39 5.20 -20.87
N GLY A 347 4.01 4.09 -20.52
CA GLY A 347 3.83 3.40 -19.26
C GLY A 347 4.83 2.27 -19.12
N GLU A 348 5.23 2.01 -17.89
CA GLU A 348 6.32 1.08 -17.58
C GLU A 348 6.06 0.33 -16.27
N ILE A 349 6.72 -0.83 -16.16
CA ILE A 349 6.94 -1.53 -14.89
C ILE A 349 8.45 -1.81 -14.82
N GLU A 350 9.14 -1.02 -14.00
CA GLU A 350 10.60 -1.11 -13.75
C GLU A 350 11.03 -2.45 -13.15
N THR A 351 10.24 -2.98 -12.20
CA THR A 351 10.58 -4.20 -11.48
C THR A 351 9.49 -5.25 -11.64
N LEU A 352 9.58 -6.00 -12.73
CA LEU A 352 8.73 -7.15 -13.01
C LEU A 352 9.38 -8.44 -12.51
N ALA A 353 9.08 -8.82 -11.28
CA ALA A 353 9.58 -10.04 -10.65
C ALA A 353 9.10 -11.32 -11.40
N PRO A 354 9.88 -12.41 -11.39
CA PRO A 354 9.50 -13.66 -12.06
C PRO A 354 8.22 -14.25 -11.48
N LYS A 355 7.37 -14.83 -12.34
CA LYS A 355 6.10 -15.50 -11.97
C LYS A 355 5.07 -14.60 -11.29
N THR A 356 5.22 -13.28 -11.38
CA THR A 356 4.25 -12.32 -10.84
C THR A 356 3.27 -11.83 -11.91
N THR A 357 2.16 -11.25 -11.46
CA THR A 357 1.28 -10.45 -12.30
C THR A 357 1.16 -9.06 -11.68
N VAL A 358 1.54 -8.03 -12.43
CA VAL A 358 1.56 -6.64 -11.97
C VAL A 358 0.67 -5.81 -12.90
N PRO A 359 -0.30 -5.03 -12.37
CA PRO A 359 -1.13 -4.16 -13.19
C PRO A 359 -0.36 -2.91 -13.60
N MET A 360 -0.24 -2.66 -14.91
CA MET A 360 0.24 -1.40 -15.47
C MET A 360 -0.96 -0.59 -15.98
N ARG A 361 -1.20 0.57 -15.36
CA ARG A 361 -2.31 1.45 -15.74
C ARG A 361 -1.77 2.69 -16.45
N THR A 362 -2.17 2.90 -17.70
CA THR A 362 -1.75 4.08 -18.49
C THR A 362 -2.88 4.60 -19.38
N THR A 363 -2.79 5.86 -19.80
CA THR A 363 -3.72 6.47 -20.75
C THR A 363 -3.11 6.40 -22.15
N VAL A 364 -3.72 5.61 -23.03
CA VAL A 364 -3.24 5.36 -24.39
C VAL A 364 -3.97 6.30 -25.37
N PRO A 365 -3.24 7.18 -26.09
CA PRO A 365 -3.81 8.01 -27.15
C PRO A 365 -4.20 7.19 -28.40
N ALA A 366 -4.83 7.84 -29.37
CA ALA A 366 -4.88 7.31 -30.72
C ALA A 366 -3.46 7.31 -31.32
N GLY A 367 -3.05 6.21 -31.96
CA GLY A 367 -1.67 6.03 -32.41
C GLY A 367 -1.31 4.56 -32.67
N ARG A 368 -0.03 4.24 -32.60
CA ARG A 368 0.48 2.87 -32.70
C ARG A 368 1.45 2.63 -31.55
N PHE A 369 1.29 1.53 -30.82
CA PHE A 369 2.14 1.26 -29.66
C PHE A 369 2.59 -0.19 -29.65
N ARG A 370 3.71 -0.48 -29.01
CA ARG A 370 4.19 -1.85 -28.80
C ARG A 370 4.69 -2.02 -27.37
N PHE A 371 4.68 -3.25 -26.89
CA PHE A 371 5.36 -3.62 -25.67
C PHE A 371 6.82 -3.95 -25.98
N HIS A 372 7.72 -3.48 -25.12
CA HIS A 372 9.13 -3.81 -25.12
C HIS A 372 9.46 -4.43 -23.75
N CYS A 373 10.07 -5.62 -23.75
CA CYS A 373 10.41 -6.36 -22.54
C CYS A 373 11.92 -6.57 -22.46
N ALA A 374 12.51 -6.11 -21.36
CA ALA A 374 13.94 -6.21 -21.05
C ALA A 374 14.13 -7.14 -19.84
N MET A 375 14.39 -8.42 -20.10
CA MET A 375 14.54 -9.43 -19.04
C MET A 375 16.02 -9.68 -18.72
N ALA A 376 16.36 -9.80 -17.44
CA ALA A 376 17.73 -9.97 -16.98
C ALA A 376 18.45 -11.13 -17.68
N GLY A 377 19.57 -10.85 -18.35
CA GLY A 377 20.38 -11.83 -19.06
C GLY A 377 19.73 -12.42 -20.33
N SER A 378 18.76 -11.72 -20.92
CA SER A 378 18.12 -12.08 -22.20
C SER A 378 18.14 -10.89 -23.15
N ALA A 379 18.13 -11.16 -24.45
CA ALA A 379 17.96 -10.10 -25.45
C ALA A 379 16.57 -9.43 -25.29
N ALA A 380 16.51 -8.13 -25.54
CA ALA A 380 15.27 -7.39 -25.57
C ALA A 380 14.27 -8.01 -26.57
N SER A 381 13.00 -8.04 -26.21
CA SER A 381 11.92 -8.59 -27.04
C SER A 381 10.78 -7.60 -27.18
N TYR A 382 10.06 -7.67 -28.31
CA TYR A 382 9.06 -6.67 -28.68
C TYR A 382 7.77 -7.35 -29.14
N SER A 383 6.63 -6.73 -28.85
CA SER A 383 5.37 -7.06 -29.51
C SER A 383 5.30 -6.43 -30.91
N SER A 384 4.34 -6.88 -31.72
CA SER A 384 3.94 -6.11 -32.90
C SER A 384 3.33 -4.76 -32.48
N PHE A 385 3.42 -3.76 -33.36
CA PHE A 385 2.71 -2.50 -33.18
C PHE A 385 1.18 -2.72 -33.25
N ILE A 386 0.49 -2.33 -32.19
CA ILE A 386 -0.95 -2.36 -32.03
C ILE A 386 -1.52 -1.00 -32.45
N PRO A 387 -2.36 -0.93 -33.49
CA PRO A 387 -3.03 0.32 -33.88
C PRO A 387 -4.15 0.65 -32.90
N VAL A 388 -4.21 1.90 -32.47
CA VAL A 388 -5.21 2.41 -31.51
C VAL A 388 -5.99 3.54 -32.15
N SER A 389 -7.31 3.41 -32.21
CA SER A 389 -8.22 4.41 -32.79
C SER A 389 -9.05 5.10 -31.70
N GLY A 390 -9.39 6.38 -31.86
CA GLY A 390 -10.25 7.09 -30.90
C GLY A 390 -10.21 8.62 -31.03
N ALA A 391 -11.22 9.29 -30.49
CA ALA A 391 -11.31 10.75 -30.52
C ALA A 391 -10.36 11.40 -29.49
N PRO A 392 -9.74 12.57 -29.80
CA PRO A 392 -8.75 13.25 -28.95
C PRO A 392 -9.40 13.99 -27.75
N GLY A 393 -10.26 13.31 -26.99
CA GLY A 393 -11.03 13.89 -25.88
C GLY A 393 -10.33 13.83 -24.51
N ILE A 394 -9.34 12.94 -24.35
CA ILE A 394 -8.50 12.86 -23.15
C ILE A 394 -7.11 13.30 -23.56
N ARG A 395 -6.60 14.38 -22.96
CA ARG A 395 -5.22 14.84 -23.17
C ARG A 395 -4.31 13.85 -22.41
N PRO A 396 -3.69 12.87 -23.08
CA PRO A 396 -2.86 11.88 -22.40
C PRO A 396 -1.58 12.57 -21.89
N PRO A 397 -0.87 11.97 -20.91
CA PRO A 397 0.53 12.33 -20.70
C PRO A 397 1.26 12.18 -22.04
N ALA A 398 2.06 13.17 -22.41
CA ALA A 398 2.91 13.02 -23.59
C ALA A 398 3.85 11.83 -23.36
N PRO A 399 4.01 10.92 -24.33
CA PRO A 399 5.08 9.94 -24.30
C PRO A 399 6.40 10.63 -23.98
N LYS A 400 7.19 10.04 -23.07
CA LYS A 400 8.47 10.62 -22.66
C LYS A 400 9.61 9.88 -23.37
N PRO A 401 10.59 10.58 -23.96
CA PRO A 401 11.76 9.91 -24.51
C PRO A 401 12.49 9.14 -23.41
N PRO A 402 13.09 7.97 -23.68
CA PRO A 402 13.90 7.28 -22.69
C PRO A 402 15.09 8.15 -22.29
N VAL A 403 15.43 8.17 -21.00
CA VAL A 403 16.68 8.81 -20.57
C VAL A 403 17.84 7.88 -20.93
N THR A 404 18.90 8.45 -21.48
CA THR A 404 20.12 7.71 -21.82
C THR A 404 21.23 8.03 -20.82
N GLU A 405 22.23 7.15 -20.71
CA GLU A 405 23.44 7.45 -19.93
C GLU A 405 24.14 8.72 -20.44
N ALA A 406 24.06 9.01 -21.75
CA ALA A 406 24.60 10.24 -22.33
C ALA A 406 23.89 11.50 -21.82
N ASP A 407 22.58 11.44 -21.58
CA ASP A 407 21.83 12.55 -20.98
C ASP A 407 22.25 12.79 -19.53
N LEU A 408 22.63 11.73 -18.82
CA LEU A 408 23.11 11.78 -17.42
C LEU A 408 24.59 12.15 -17.30
N ALA A 409 25.38 12.10 -18.38
CA ALA A 409 26.80 12.43 -18.35
C ALA A 409 27.08 13.88 -17.88
N GLY A 410 26.24 14.83 -18.30
CA GLY A 410 26.32 16.23 -17.86
C GLY A 410 26.05 16.39 -16.35
N PRO A 411 24.89 15.93 -15.84
CA PRO A 411 24.61 15.88 -14.40
C PRO A 411 25.69 15.17 -13.58
N ALA A 412 26.21 14.03 -14.06
CA ALA A 412 27.27 13.29 -13.37
C ALA A 412 28.57 14.09 -13.27
N ALA A 413 28.97 14.77 -14.35
CA ALA A 413 30.14 15.63 -14.34
C ALA A 413 29.97 16.83 -13.40
N ALA A 414 28.78 17.42 -13.35
CA ALA A 414 28.46 18.52 -12.44
C ALA A 414 28.52 18.08 -10.97
N LEU A 415 27.93 16.93 -10.64
CA LEU A 415 27.98 16.38 -9.28
C LEU A 415 29.42 16.06 -8.88
N ARG A 416 30.19 15.39 -9.75
CA ARG A 416 31.60 15.08 -9.51
C ARG A 416 32.45 16.33 -9.26
N ALA A 417 32.20 17.42 -9.98
CA ALA A 417 32.88 18.69 -9.75
C ALA A 417 32.54 19.27 -8.36
N ASP A 418 31.27 19.16 -7.92
CA ASP A 418 30.89 19.55 -6.56
C ASP A 418 31.56 18.68 -5.49
N VAL A 419 31.58 17.36 -5.68
CA VAL A 419 32.27 16.41 -4.79
C VAL A 419 33.73 16.78 -4.62
N LEU A 420 34.46 17.02 -5.71
CA LEU A 420 35.87 17.42 -5.64
C LEU A 420 36.06 18.72 -4.86
N ARG A 421 35.21 19.73 -5.09
CA ARG A 421 35.23 20.98 -4.34
C ARG A 421 34.97 20.75 -2.84
N ARG A 422 34.01 19.89 -2.50
CA ARG A 422 33.68 19.52 -1.11
C ARG A 422 34.82 18.76 -0.43
N LEU A 423 35.56 17.93 -1.15
CA LEU A 423 36.74 17.22 -0.62
C LEU A 423 37.90 18.19 -0.35
N ASP A 424 38.10 19.20 -1.20
CA ASP A 424 39.07 20.28 -0.93
C ASP A 424 38.66 21.10 0.32
N ASP A 425 37.37 21.41 0.47
CA ASP A 425 36.81 22.06 1.66
C ASP A 425 37.01 21.18 2.92
N LEU A 426 36.77 19.87 2.81
CA LEU A 426 36.90 18.91 3.91
C LEU A 426 38.36 18.78 4.35
N ARG A 427 39.28 18.73 3.39
CA ARG A 427 40.72 18.72 3.65
C ARG A 427 41.14 19.98 4.42
N SER A 428 40.64 21.14 4.01
CA SER A 428 40.91 22.41 4.67
C SER A 428 40.33 22.47 6.09
N ALA A 429 39.11 21.97 6.28
CA ALA A 429 38.49 21.84 7.61
C ALA A 429 39.27 20.88 8.51
N THR A 430 39.77 19.77 7.95
CA THR A 430 40.57 18.77 8.67
C THR A 430 41.94 19.31 9.09
N LEU A 431 42.58 20.15 8.26
CA LEU A 431 43.80 20.86 8.65
C LEU A 431 43.56 21.79 9.84
N THR A 432 42.45 22.53 9.83
CA THR A 432 42.05 23.38 10.96
C THR A 432 41.81 22.54 12.22
N LEU A 433 41.13 21.40 12.09
CA LEU A 433 40.91 20.44 13.18
C LEU A 433 42.23 19.92 13.75
N ASN A 434 43.17 19.50 12.90
CA ASN A 434 44.48 19.00 13.34
C ASN A 434 45.30 20.05 14.09
N ASN A 435 45.25 21.31 13.63
CA ASN A 435 45.91 22.43 14.32
C ASN A 435 45.30 22.68 15.71
N ALA A 436 43.97 22.61 15.84
CA ALA A 436 43.28 22.77 17.11
C ALA A 436 43.53 21.59 18.07
N ILE A 437 43.61 20.36 17.56
CA ILE A 437 44.04 19.20 18.35
C ILE A 437 45.47 19.42 18.86
N ALA A 438 46.39 19.83 17.99
CA ALA A 438 47.79 20.04 18.33
C ALA A 438 48.00 21.17 19.37
N SER A 439 47.16 22.19 19.39
CA SER A 439 47.22 23.27 20.39
C SER A 439 46.70 22.85 21.77
N GLY A 440 45.99 21.72 21.87
CA GLY A 440 45.34 21.27 23.10
C GLY A 440 44.05 22.04 23.44
N ASP A 441 43.54 22.88 22.52
CA ASP A 441 42.28 23.59 22.70
C ASP A 441 41.10 22.68 22.30
N THR A 442 40.52 21.99 23.28
CA THR A 442 39.41 21.06 23.07
C THR A 442 38.17 21.75 22.49
N ILE A 443 37.89 23.00 22.87
CA ILE A 443 36.69 23.71 22.39
C ILE A 443 36.87 24.06 20.91
N ALA A 444 38.05 24.58 20.53
CA ALA A 444 38.37 24.85 19.14
C ALA A 444 38.37 23.57 18.31
N ALA A 445 38.91 22.46 18.84
CA ALA A 445 38.93 21.17 18.15
C ALA A 445 37.52 20.60 17.94
N GLN A 446 36.64 20.66 18.95
CA GLN A 446 35.24 20.24 18.83
C GLN A 446 34.47 21.07 17.79
N SER A 447 34.71 22.38 17.75
CA SER A 447 34.11 23.27 16.74
C SER A 447 34.62 22.97 15.32
N ALA A 448 35.92 22.79 15.16
CA ALA A 448 36.54 22.43 13.88
C ALA A 448 36.06 21.04 13.40
N TRP A 449 35.89 20.08 14.31
CA TRP A 449 35.35 18.77 14.00
C TRP A 449 33.91 18.85 13.48
N ARG A 450 33.05 19.66 14.13
CA ARG A 450 31.66 19.90 13.66
C ARG A 450 31.63 20.50 12.25
N THR A 451 32.59 21.36 11.93
CA THR A 451 32.74 21.90 10.57
C THR A 451 33.14 20.81 9.59
N ALA A 452 34.16 20.00 9.93
CA ALA A 452 34.63 18.92 9.06
C ALA A 452 33.54 17.86 8.79
N ILE A 453 32.81 17.41 9.81
CA ILE A 453 31.74 16.43 9.61
C ILE A 453 30.57 16.98 8.78
N ALA A 454 30.20 18.26 8.95
CA ALA A 454 29.17 18.88 8.12
C ALA A 454 29.59 18.96 6.65
N VAL A 455 30.86 19.29 6.36
CA VAL A 455 31.39 19.30 4.98
C VAL A 455 31.43 17.88 4.41
N TRP A 456 31.80 16.87 5.21
CA TRP A 456 31.75 15.46 4.81
C TRP A 456 30.35 15.06 4.36
N GLN A 457 29.31 15.38 5.13
CA GLN A 457 27.93 15.06 4.78
C GLN A 457 27.42 15.82 3.54
N GLN A 458 28.05 16.96 3.23
CA GLN A 458 27.79 17.70 1.99
C GLN A 458 28.51 17.12 0.75
N SER A 459 29.42 16.17 0.90
CA SER A 459 30.25 15.65 -0.20
C SER A 459 29.62 14.51 -1.01
N SER A 460 28.36 14.13 -0.77
CA SER A 460 27.62 13.07 -1.49
C SER A 460 28.08 11.63 -1.23
N ALA A 461 28.73 11.38 -0.10
CA ALA A 461 29.02 10.02 0.40
C ALA A 461 27.73 9.31 0.88
N SER A 462 26.84 8.90 -0.02
CA SER A 462 25.70 8.05 0.33
C SER A 462 25.92 6.62 -0.14
N TYR A 463 25.37 5.62 0.57
CA TYR A 463 25.34 4.21 0.13
C TYR A 463 26.67 3.64 -0.42
N ARG A 464 27.76 3.78 0.35
CA ARG A 464 29.11 3.37 -0.06
C ARG A 464 29.55 3.95 -1.42
N ALA A 465 29.08 5.13 -1.80
CA ALA A 465 29.51 5.79 -3.03
C ALA A 465 31.03 5.98 -3.12
N PHE A 466 31.73 5.97 -1.98
CA PHE A 466 33.19 6.10 -1.89
C PHE A 466 33.89 4.82 -1.44
N GLY A 467 33.19 3.68 -1.44
CA GLY A 467 33.74 2.38 -1.03
C GLY A 467 34.43 2.43 0.34
N ASP A 468 35.52 1.67 0.46
CA ASP A 468 36.32 1.55 1.69
C ASP A 468 36.94 2.89 2.14
N LEU A 469 37.21 3.82 1.21
CA LEU A 469 37.71 5.15 1.55
C LEU A 469 36.63 5.98 2.24
N GLY A 470 35.36 5.82 1.85
CA GLY A 470 34.22 6.41 2.55
C GLY A 470 34.13 5.95 4.00
N ASP A 471 34.24 4.63 4.21
CA ASP A 471 34.20 4.03 5.54
C ASP A 471 35.42 4.44 6.39
N ALA A 472 36.60 4.60 5.78
CA ALA A 472 37.79 5.08 6.46
C ALA A 472 37.69 6.56 6.92
N ILE A 473 37.00 7.41 6.14
CA ILE A 473 36.89 8.84 6.44
C ILE A 473 35.75 9.11 7.44
N GLY A 474 34.57 8.51 7.24
CA GLY A 474 33.35 8.85 7.98
C GLY A 474 32.63 7.68 8.64
N GLY A 475 33.14 6.46 8.50
CA GLY A 475 32.46 5.24 8.96
C GLY A 475 32.39 5.11 10.48
N PRO A 476 31.33 4.45 11.00
CA PRO A 476 31.19 4.22 12.43
C PRO A 476 32.06 3.03 12.90
N PRO A 477 32.23 2.84 14.23
CA PRO A 477 33.05 1.77 14.77
C PRO A 477 32.41 0.37 14.69
N TRP A 478 31.12 0.27 14.33
CA TRP A 478 30.32 -0.96 14.45
C TRP A 478 30.77 -2.15 13.58
N PRO A 479 31.33 -1.96 12.37
CA PRO A 479 31.86 -3.08 11.58
C PRO A 479 33.13 -3.71 12.15
N TYR A 480 33.83 -3.03 13.08
CA TYR A 480 35.09 -3.49 13.63
C TYR A 480 34.90 -4.45 14.82
N PRO A 481 35.62 -5.57 14.90
CA PRO A 481 35.47 -6.56 15.98
C PRO A 481 35.63 -5.99 17.39
N HIS A 482 36.48 -4.95 17.54
CA HIS A 482 36.74 -4.31 18.83
C HIS A 482 36.08 -2.93 18.96
N GLY A 483 35.17 -2.56 18.05
CA GLY A 483 34.42 -1.31 18.11
C GLY A 483 35.31 -0.07 18.20
N VAL A 484 35.06 0.80 19.18
CA VAL A 484 35.84 2.04 19.40
C VAL A 484 37.29 1.81 19.80
N ASP A 485 37.60 0.62 20.31
CA ASP A 485 38.95 0.22 20.73
C ASP A 485 39.73 -0.49 19.62
N ASP A 486 39.13 -0.69 18.44
CA ASP A 486 39.77 -1.37 17.33
C ASP A 486 40.91 -0.51 16.74
N PRO A 487 42.12 -1.07 16.55
CA PRO A 487 43.25 -0.33 15.97
C PRO A 487 43.00 0.12 14.53
N ALA A 488 42.07 -0.52 13.80
CA ALA A 488 41.69 -0.10 12.46
C ALA A 488 40.65 1.03 12.45
N PHE A 489 39.99 1.33 13.57
CA PHE A 489 39.01 2.41 13.64
C PHE A 489 39.70 3.78 13.53
N ARG A 490 39.40 4.49 12.43
CA ARG A 490 40.01 5.77 12.07
C ARG A 490 38.99 6.76 11.50
N GLY A 491 39.45 7.92 11.04
CA GLY A 491 38.62 8.93 10.41
C GLY A 491 37.92 9.90 11.38
N LEU A 492 36.92 10.63 10.87
CA LEU A 492 36.18 11.67 11.59
C LEU A 492 35.51 11.12 12.84
N ARG A 493 34.85 9.96 12.78
CA ARG A 493 34.19 9.33 13.93
C ARG A 493 35.19 8.90 15.01
N ARG A 494 36.39 8.47 14.63
CA ARG A 494 37.45 8.17 15.61
C ARG A 494 37.94 9.43 16.33
N VAL A 495 38.05 10.55 15.61
CA VAL A 495 38.40 11.85 16.20
C VAL A 495 37.28 12.33 17.12
N GLU A 496 36.02 12.18 16.71
CA GLU A 496 34.83 12.48 17.52
C GLU A 496 34.92 11.79 18.89
N TYR A 497 35.04 10.47 18.88
CA TYR A 497 35.11 9.69 20.10
C TYR A 497 36.19 10.23 21.05
N GLY A 498 37.40 10.47 20.55
CA GLY A 498 38.48 10.96 21.41
C GLY A 498 38.27 12.38 21.93
N LEU A 499 37.69 13.30 21.14
CA LEU A 499 37.42 14.68 21.56
C LEU A 499 36.35 14.80 22.65
N TRP A 500 35.35 13.91 22.63
CA TRP A 500 34.27 13.89 23.63
C TRP A 500 34.50 12.93 24.79
N HIS A 501 35.55 12.09 24.73
CA HIS A 501 35.93 11.15 25.79
C HIS A 501 37.30 11.45 26.42
N GLY A 502 37.83 12.65 26.22
CA GLY A 502 39.00 13.16 26.96
C GLY A 502 40.34 12.57 26.55
N GLN A 503 40.48 12.08 25.31
CA GLN A 503 41.77 11.64 24.79
C GLN A 503 42.71 12.82 24.55
N SER A 504 44.00 12.60 24.79
CA SER A 504 45.02 13.64 24.66
C SER A 504 45.32 14.00 23.20
N PRO A 505 45.84 15.22 22.94
CA PRO A 505 46.36 15.60 21.63
C PRO A 505 47.33 14.59 21.02
N ALA A 506 48.20 13.98 21.83
CA ALA A 506 49.17 12.99 21.39
C ALA A 506 48.51 11.70 20.85
N GLN A 507 47.35 11.33 21.39
CA GLN A 507 46.57 10.18 20.91
C GLN A 507 45.79 10.49 19.62
N LEU A 508 45.36 11.74 19.44
CA LEU A 508 44.52 12.16 18.32
C LEU A 508 45.31 12.64 17.09
N ALA A 509 46.51 13.19 17.27
CA ALA A 509 47.32 13.71 16.17
C ALA A 509 47.63 12.68 15.06
N PRO A 510 47.95 11.40 15.38
CA PRO A 510 48.13 10.38 14.35
C PRO A 510 46.84 10.09 13.55
N VAL A 511 45.68 10.08 14.22
CA VAL A 511 44.37 9.84 13.58
C VAL A 511 44.05 10.99 12.61
N GLY A 512 44.24 12.24 13.04
CA GLY A 512 44.02 13.40 12.20
C GLY A 512 44.96 13.46 10.97
N THR A 513 46.19 12.98 11.12
CA THR A 513 47.14 12.89 10.00
C THR A 513 46.70 11.83 8.99
N ALA A 514 46.30 10.64 9.47
CA ALA A 514 45.79 9.57 8.61
C ALA A 514 44.52 9.99 7.86
N LEU A 515 43.63 10.75 8.50
CA LEU A 515 42.41 11.27 7.88
C LEU A 515 42.71 12.16 6.66
N ILE A 516 43.74 13.03 6.72
CA ILE A 516 44.14 13.83 5.54
C ILE A 516 44.59 12.93 4.39
N VAL A 517 45.34 11.87 4.69
CA VAL A 517 45.80 10.91 3.67
C VAL A 517 44.62 10.20 3.02
N ASP A 518 43.63 9.77 3.80
CA ASP A 518 42.42 9.12 3.27
C ASP A 518 41.59 10.09 2.41
N ILE A 519 41.47 11.37 2.80
CA ILE A 519 40.80 12.42 1.99
C ILE A 519 41.55 12.66 0.68
N ASP A 520 42.88 12.73 0.71
CA ASP A 520 43.71 12.93 -0.50
C ASP A 520 43.61 11.71 -1.45
N ALA A 521 43.52 10.50 -0.90
CA ALA A 521 43.28 9.28 -1.66
C ALA A 521 41.89 9.28 -2.32
N LEU A 522 40.83 9.62 -1.58
CA LEU A 522 39.48 9.72 -2.14
C LEU A 522 39.38 10.79 -3.22
N THR A 523 40.00 11.96 -3.00
CA THR A 523 40.06 13.04 -3.99
C THR A 523 40.72 12.57 -5.28
N THR A 524 41.78 11.76 -5.17
CA THR A 524 42.44 11.15 -6.33
C THR A 524 41.52 10.16 -7.03
N ALA A 525 40.88 9.24 -6.29
CA ALA A 525 39.97 8.23 -6.83
C ALA A 525 38.80 8.85 -7.60
N VAL A 526 38.15 9.88 -7.04
CA VAL A 526 37.08 10.65 -7.72
C VAL A 526 37.60 11.32 -8.99
N ARG A 527 38.81 11.88 -8.97
CA ARG A 527 39.42 12.55 -10.12
C ARG A 527 39.78 11.58 -11.24
N THR A 528 40.21 10.37 -10.90
CA THR A 528 40.64 9.33 -11.85
C THR A 528 39.51 8.40 -12.30
N HIS A 529 38.27 8.61 -11.82
CA HIS A 529 37.11 7.73 -12.10
C HIS A 529 37.39 6.28 -11.66
N ASP A 530 37.87 6.12 -10.44
CA ASP A 530 38.05 4.80 -9.84
C ASP A 530 36.72 4.01 -9.87
N PRO A 531 36.71 2.76 -10.37
CA PRO A 531 35.48 1.96 -10.44
C PRO A 531 34.86 1.65 -9.07
N ASP A 532 35.63 1.71 -7.99
CA ASP A 532 35.13 1.50 -6.62
C ASP A 532 34.40 2.74 -6.06
N VAL A 533 34.39 3.86 -6.82
CA VAL A 533 33.65 5.09 -6.50
C VAL A 533 32.38 5.17 -7.37
N ALA A 534 31.21 4.98 -6.76
CA ALA A 534 29.91 4.94 -7.43
C ALA A 534 29.36 6.34 -7.79
N LEU A 535 30.04 7.00 -8.74
CA LEU A 535 29.58 8.23 -9.41
C LEU A 535 29.26 7.98 -10.89
N ASP A 536 28.86 6.75 -11.22
CA ASP A 536 28.40 6.37 -12.56
C ASP A 536 27.17 7.23 -12.94
N PRO A 537 27.11 7.79 -14.17
CA PRO A 537 25.95 8.53 -14.65
C PRO A 537 24.60 7.88 -14.35
N LYS A 538 24.48 6.56 -14.47
CA LYS A 538 23.21 5.85 -14.25
C LYS A 538 22.74 5.88 -12.79
N ASP A 539 23.65 6.07 -11.83
CA ASP A 539 23.35 6.05 -10.40
C ASP A 539 22.95 7.45 -9.88
N ILE A 540 23.22 8.52 -10.65
CA ILE A 540 22.97 9.90 -10.23
C ILE A 540 21.49 10.16 -9.88
N PRO A 541 20.49 9.65 -10.63
CA PRO A 541 19.09 9.74 -10.23
C PRO A 541 18.79 9.15 -8.84
N LEU A 542 19.42 8.01 -8.51
CA LEU A 542 19.25 7.36 -7.19
C LEU A 542 19.77 8.26 -6.06
N ARG A 543 20.87 8.98 -6.30
CA ARG A 543 21.45 9.91 -5.30
C ARG A 543 20.46 10.97 -4.80
N ALA A 544 19.45 11.33 -5.60
CA ALA A 544 18.44 12.31 -5.22
C ALA A 544 17.64 11.89 -3.98
N HIS A 545 17.48 10.59 -3.70
CA HIS A 545 16.84 10.10 -2.47
C HIS A 545 17.86 9.55 -1.47
N GLU A 546 18.85 8.80 -1.96
CA GLU A 546 19.82 8.07 -1.14
C GLU A 546 20.65 8.98 -0.21
N VAL A 547 20.99 10.19 -0.67
CA VAL A 547 21.73 11.17 0.15
C VAL A 547 20.96 11.52 1.41
N LEU A 548 19.66 11.82 1.31
CA LEU A 548 18.88 12.20 2.47
C LEU A 548 18.48 10.99 3.32
N GLU A 549 18.35 9.81 2.72
CA GLU A 549 17.92 8.59 3.41
C GLU A 549 18.94 8.13 4.45
N GLU A 550 20.21 8.39 4.20
CA GLU A 550 21.30 8.13 5.13
C GLU A 550 21.09 8.82 6.50
N ALA A 551 20.47 10.01 6.51
CA ALA A 551 20.10 10.69 7.76
C ALA A 551 19.01 9.92 8.54
N GLU A 552 18.08 9.26 7.85
CA GLU A 552 17.07 8.41 8.49
C GLU A 552 17.71 7.14 9.04
N ARG A 553 18.63 6.55 8.28
CA ARG A 553 19.29 5.28 8.61
C ARG A 553 20.26 5.37 9.78
N HIS A 554 21.02 6.46 9.91
CA HIS A 554 22.15 6.49 10.84
C HIS A 554 22.23 7.73 11.74
N LEU A 555 21.61 8.86 11.37
CA LEU A 555 21.72 10.10 12.14
C LEU A 555 20.55 10.30 13.09
N THR A 556 19.33 10.41 12.57
CA THR A 556 18.14 10.76 13.36
C THR A 556 17.72 9.71 14.40
N ASN A 557 18.28 8.50 14.33
CA ASN A 557 18.16 7.46 15.34
C ASN A 557 19.27 7.46 16.40
N GLY A 558 20.32 8.30 16.24
CA GLY A 558 21.47 8.42 17.14
C GLY A 558 22.56 7.37 16.92
N PHE A 559 22.48 6.57 15.84
CA PHE A 559 23.38 5.44 15.62
C PHE A 559 24.83 5.85 15.32
N SER A 560 25.04 7.01 14.72
CA SER A 560 26.38 7.54 14.38
C SER A 560 26.99 8.48 15.43
N ASP A 561 26.25 8.83 16.49
CA ASP A 561 26.73 9.77 17.51
C ASP A 561 27.69 9.09 18.48
N LEU A 562 28.91 9.60 18.57
CA LEU A 562 29.95 9.17 19.50
C LEU A 562 30.25 10.25 20.55
N GLY A 563 29.26 11.11 20.81
CA GLY A 563 29.26 12.08 21.90
C GLY A 563 29.15 13.53 21.44
N ALA A 564 29.28 13.82 20.14
CA ALA A 564 29.23 15.18 19.64
C ALA A 564 27.83 15.80 19.61
N GLY A 565 26.78 14.97 19.56
CA GLY A 565 25.39 15.40 19.42
C GLY A 565 25.15 16.17 18.12
N SER A 566 25.78 15.73 17.02
CA SER A 566 25.78 16.41 15.73
C SER A 566 24.69 15.93 14.76
N GLU A 567 23.77 15.08 15.19
CA GLU A 567 22.89 14.35 14.28
C GLU A 567 22.05 15.29 13.38
N TYR A 568 21.55 16.38 13.95
CA TYR A 568 20.75 17.37 13.21
C TYR A 568 21.58 18.38 12.43
N LEU A 569 22.81 18.69 12.88
CA LEU A 569 23.78 19.45 12.07
C LEU A 569 24.10 18.69 10.78
N GLU A 570 24.37 17.40 10.92
CA GLU A 570 24.68 16.51 9.82
C GLU A 570 23.47 16.32 8.90
N THR A 571 22.27 16.17 9.46
CA THR A 571 21.03 16.09 8.68
C THR A 571 20.80 17.36 7.83
N ASP A 572 21.05 18.55 8.37
CA ASP A 572 20.96 19.83 7.63
C ASP A 572 21.96 19.88 6.46
N ALA A 573 23.18 19.39 6.68
CA ALA A 573 24.19 19.23 5.64
C ALA A 573 23.74 18.26 4.53
N MET A 574 23.05 17.16 4.87
CA MET A 574 22.51 16.22 3.87
C MET A 574 21.32 16.81 3.09
N ILE A 575 20.49 17.64 3.72
CA ILE A 575 19.43 18.40 3.03
C ILE A 575 20.07 19.33 1.98
N ALA A 576 21.09 20.10 2.37
CA ALA A 576 21.82 20.98 1.47
C ALA A 576 22.46 20.22 0.31
N ASN A 577 23.01 19.03 0.58
CA ASN A 577 23.58 18.17 -0.43
C ASN A 577 22.54 17.64 -1.43
N THR A 578 21.39 17.19 -0.92
CA THR A 578 20.28 16.72 -1.75
C THR A 578 19.83 17.80 -2.73
N ARG A 579 19.85 19.08 -2.34
CA ARG A 579 19.57 20.21 -3.25
C ARG A 579 20.58 20.30 -4.40
N VAL A 580 21.87 20.08 -4.14
CA VAL A 580 22.91 20.06 -5.19
C VAL A 580 22.62 18.95 -6.20
N VAL A 581 22.27 17.75 -5.73
CA VAL A 581 21.89 16.65 -6.63
C VAL A 581 20.68 17.04 -7.49
N LEU A 582 19.65 17.65 -6.90
CA LEU A 582 18.47 18.14 -7.63
C LEU A 582 18.80 19.26 -8.62
N ASP A 583 19.79 20.10 -8.33
CA ASP A 583 20.24 21.14 -9.25
C ASP A 583 20.97 20.54 -10.45
N CYS A 584 21.80 19.52 -10.24
CA CYS A 584 22.46 18.77 -11.30
C CYS A 584 21.44 18.07 -12.22
N LEU A 585 20.40 17.46 -11.65
CA LEU A 585 19.33 16.77 -12.39
C LEU A 585 18.25 17.73 -12.95
N GLY A 586 18.25 18.99 -12.52
CA GLY A 586 17.16 19.92 -12.75
C GLY A 586 16.88 20.20 -14.24
N GLY A 587 17.89 20.10 -15.09
CA GLY A 587 17.73 20.20 -16.55
C GLY A 587 16.78 19.14 -17.11
N LEU A 588 17.01 17.88 -16.74
CA LEU A 588 16.22 16.73 -17.19
C LEU A 588 14.85 16.68 -16.51
N LEU A 589 14.78 16.99 -15.21
CA LEU A 589 13.50 17.00 -14.49
C LEU A 589 12.55 18.08 -15.01
N ARG A 590 13.05 19.28 -15.36
CA ARG A 590 12.19 20.37 -15.86
C ARG A 590 11.47 20.03 -17.15
N SER A 591 12.08 19.25 -18.04
CA SER A 591 11.45 18.86 -19.31
C SER A 591 10.48 17.69 -19.16
N ARG A 592 10.60 16.88 -18.09
CA ARG A 592 9.84 15.64 -17.89
C ARG A 592 8.75 15.74 -16.83
N ASP A 593 9.11 16.26 -15.66
CA ASP A 593 8.20 16.49 -14.53
C ASP A 593 8.60 17.75 -13.74
N PRO A 594 8.24 18.96 -14.24
CA PRO A 594 8.52 20.20 -13.55
C PRO A 594 7.77 20.32 -12.21
N GLN A 595 6.67 19.58 -12.01
CA GLN A 595 5.92 19.59 -10.76
C GLN A 595 6.67 18.81 -9.68
N LEU A 596 7.20 17.63 -10.01
CA LEU A 596 8.02 16.83 -9.09
C LEU A 596 9.24 17.60 -8.61
N LEU A 597 9.94 18.29 -9.51
CA LEU A 597 11.09 19.14 -9.13
C LEU A 597 10.67 20.26 -8.16
N ALA A 598 9.59 20.98 -8.48
CA ALA A 598 9.11 22.07 -7.64
C ALA A 598 8.67 21.57 -6.25
N GLN A 599 7.90 20.48 -6.21
CA GLN A 599 7.45 19.86 -4.96
C GLN A 599 8.64 19.38 -4.12
N SER A 600 9.65 18.75 -4.75
CA SER A 600 10.84 18.25 -4.05
C SER A 600 11.61 19.39 -3.37
N ARG A 601 11.78 20.53 -4.05
CA ARG A 601 12.43 21.72 -3.47
C ARG A 601 11.64 22.28 -2.30
N THR A 602 10.32 22.48 -2.46
CA THR A 602 9.44 22.95 -1.38
C THR A 602 9.45 22.01 -0.17
N GLN A 603 9.49 20.70 -0.41
CA GLN A 603 9.50 19.71 0.64
C GLN A 603 10.83 19.71 1.42
N LEU A 604 11.96 19.89 0.74
CA LEU A 604 13.26 20.13 1.38
C LEU A 604 13.26 21.43 2.20
N ASP A 605 12.67 22.53 1.71
CA ASP A 605 12.53 23.79 2.47
C ASP A 605 11.73 23.59 3.75
N ARG A 606 10.64 22.81 3.65
CA ARG A 606 9.80 22.47 4.79
C ARG A 606 10.55 21.60 5.80
N LEU A 607 11.27 20.58 5.33
CA LEU A 607 12.07 19.71 6.18
C LEU A 607 13.13 20.51 6.94
N GLU A 608 13.87 21.38 6.24
CA GLU A 608 14.87 22.26 6.83
C GLU A 608 14.25 23.16 7.92
N SER A 609 13.08 23.74 7.65
CA SER A 609 12.35 24.56 8.63
C SER A 609 11.90 23.75 9.85
N VAL A 610 11.39 22.53 9.65
CA VAL A 610 11.03 21.62 10.74
C VAL A 610 12.26 21.24 11.56
N LEU A 611 13.36 20.89 10.91
CA LEU A 611 14.62 20.54 11.57
C LEU A 611 15.11 21.69 12.45
N LYS A 612 15.23 22.90 11.89
CA LYS A 612 15.72 24.09 12.60
C LYS A 612 14.81 24.50 13.75
N SER A 613 13.50 24.53 13.55
CA SER A 613 12.54 24.91 14.60
C SER A 613 12.50 23.94 15.79
N ASN A 614 12.89 22.68 15.58
CA ASN A 614 12.85 21.66 16.62
C ASN A 614 14.22 21.38 17.26
N ALA A 615 15.32 21.62 16.55
CA ALA A 615 16.66 21.18 16.95
C ALA A 615 17.76 22.25 16.86
N GLN A 616 17.45 23.48 16.43
CA GLN A 616 18.40 24.59 16.40
C GLN A 616 18.03 25.67 17.43
N ARG A 617 19.01 26.09 18.23
CA ARG A 617 18.84 27.22 19.16
C ARG A 617 18.82 28.54 18.38
N PRO A 618 18.23 29.62 18.92
CA PRO A 618 18.23 30.93 18.27
C PRO A 618 19.61 31.49 17.92
N ALA A 619 20.67 31.07 18.65
CA ALA A 619 22.05 31.44 18.38
C ALA A 619 22.68 30.69 17.18
N GLY A 620 21.97 29.72 16.60
CA GLY A 620 22.44 28.89 15.47
C GLY A 620 23.00 27.52 15.88
N ASP A 621 23.23 27.30 17.19
CA ASP A 621 23.77 26.03 17.70
C ASP A 621 22.75 24.89 17.58
N TRP A 622 23.22 23.73 17.13
CA TRP A 622 22.42 22.50 17.08
C TRP A 622 22.37 21.81 18.44
N VAL A 623 21.22 21.22 18.75
CA VAL A 623 20.99 20.47 19.99
C VAL A 623 21.05 18.97 19.70
N SER A 624 21.62 18.17 20.61
CA SER A 624 21.62 16.71 20.49
C SER A 624 20.20 16.14 20.41
N ARG A 625 20.05 15.02 19.71
CA ARG A 625 18.83 14.20 19.71
C ARG A 625 18.30 13.89 21.11
N ASN A 626 19.19 13.68 22.08
CA ASN A 626 18.81 13.28 23.43
C ASN A 626 18.23 14.43 24.26
N ASP A 627 18.47 15.67 23.85
CA ASP A 627 18.07 16.89 24.56
C ASP A 627 16.75 17.49 24.03
N ILE A 628 16.17 16.93 22.98
CA ILE A 628 14.86 17.33 22.46
C ILE A 628 13.77 16.31 22.81
N THR A 629 12.52 16.78 22.84
CA THR A 629 11.37 15.94 23.22
C THR A 629 11.06 14.88 22.16
N VAL A 630 10.38 13.81 22.58
CA VAL A 630 9.87 12.77 21.67
C VAL A 630 9.00 13.37 20.56
N ALA A 631 8.15 14.36 20.89
CA ALA A 631 7.29 15.01 19.91
C ALA A 631 8.10 15.75 18.82
N GLN A 632 9.16 16.44 19.21
CA GLN A 632 10.07 17.12 18.27
C GLN A 632 10.81 16.10 17.38
N ARG A 633 11.29 14.98 17.95
CA ARG A 633 11.89 13.88 17.18
C ARG A 633 10.91 13.29 16.16
N LEU A 634 9.66 13.05 16.57
CA LEU A 634 8.62 12.54 15.66
C LEU A 634 8.30 13.52 14.54
N ALA A 635 8.31 14.83 14.81
CA ALA A 635 8.09 15.85 13.79
C ALA A 635 9.22 15.87 12.74
N ILE A 636 10.48 15.78 13.18
CA ILE A 636 11.65 15.70 12.30
C ILE A 636 11.58 14.42 11.45
N ASN A 637 11.37 13.26 12.08
CA ASN A 637 11.30 11.99 11.37
C ASN A 637 10.15 11.96 10.36
N ALA A 638 8.96 12.47 10.72
CA ALA A 638 7.84 12.56 9.79
C ALA A 638 8.13 13.48 8.60
N GLY A 639 8.81 14.61 8.83
CA GLY A 639 9.27 15.49 7.77
C GLY A 639 10.28 14.80 6.85
N LEU A 640 11.23 14.07 7.43
CA LEU A 640 12.27 13.34 6.71
C LEU A 640 11.67 12.26 5.82
N SER A 641 10.89 11.32 6.39
CA SER A 641 10.27 10.23 5.62
C SER A 641 9.31 10.76 4.54
N SER A 642 8.57 11.85 4.81
CA SER A 642 7.70 12.48 3.79
C SER A 642 8.50 13.11 2.64
N THR A 643 9.70 13.62 2.90
CA THR A 643 10.59 14.16 1.87
C THR A 643 11.18 13.03 1.04
N LEU A 644 11.62 11.96 1.70
CA LEU A 644 12.17 10.78 1.05
C LEU A 644 11.17 10.10 0.11
N GLU A 645 9.90 9.96 0.52
CA GLU A 645 8.85 9.39 -0.34
C GLU A 645 8.67 10.18 -1.64
N LEU A 646 8.84 11.51 -1.59
CA LEU A 646 8.75 12.34 -2.78
C LEU A 646 10.00 12.21 -3.66
N LEU A 647 11.19 12.25 -3.06
CA LEU A 647 12.46 12.11 -3.76
C LEU A 647 12.62 10.73 -4.42
N ALA A 648 12.05 9.67 -3.82
CA ALA A 648 12.06 8.31 -4.35
C ALA A 648 11.34 8.15 -5.71
N LYS A 649 10.60 9.18 -6.17
CA LYS A 649 10.00 9.20 -7.51
C LYS A 649 10.96 9.64 -8.60
N ILE A 650 12.04 10.33 -8.25
CA ILE A 650 13.01 10.89 -9.20
C ILE A 650 13.74 9.81 -10.01
N PRO A 651 14.19 8.69 -9.41
CA PRO A 651 14.79 7.59 -10.17
C PRO A 651 13.88 7.11 -11.30
N GLY A 652 12.60 6.82 -11.02
CA GLY A 652 11.64 6.39 -12.06
C GLY A 652 11.41 7.42 -13.17
N GLU A 653 11.76 8.69 -12.96
CA GLU A 653 11.68 9.69 -14.02
C GLU A 653 12.93 9.76 -14.90
N LEU A 654 14.09 9.32 -14.39
CA LEU A 654 15.40 9.58 -14.99
C LEU A 654 16.29 8.33 -15.16
N GLU A 655 15.86 7.18 -14.69
CA GLU A 655 16.61 5.93 -14.80
C GLU A 655 16.72 5.50 -16.27
N PRO A 656 17.92 5.15 -16.75
CA PRO A 656 18.07 4.57 -18.08
C PRO A 656 17.44 3.17 -18.14
N PRO A 657 16.60 2.85 -19.14
CA PRO A 657 15.97 1.53 -19.26
C PRO A 657 16.99 0.38 -19.39
N LEU A 658 16.71 -0.78 -18.78
CA LEU A 658 17.67 -1.88 -18.56
C LEU A 658 18.29 -2.52 -19.82
N ALA A 659 17.71 -2.33 -21.01
CA ALA A 659 18.18 -2.98 -22.24
C ALA A 659 18.01 -2.14 -23.51
N ARG A 660 18.41 -0.87 -23.46
CA ARG A 660 18.52 -0.01 -24.66
C ARG A 660 19.98 0.33 -24.98
N THR A 661 20.87 -0.66 -24.99
CA THR A 661 22.21 -0.48 -25.55
C THR A 661 22.08 -0.20 -27.06
N ALA A 662 22.87 0.74 -27.58
CA ALA A 662 22.76 1.34 -28.91
C ALA A 662 22.95 0.38 -30.13
N GLU A 663 22.90 -0.93 -29.92
CA GLU A 663 23.03 -1.95 -30.96
C GLU A 663 21.63 -2.45 -31.39
N GLY A 664 20.93 -1.61 -32.14
CA GLY A 664 19.60 -1.95 -32.65
C GLY A 664 19.01 -0.94 -33.64
N LYS A 665 19.88 -0.19 -34.34
CA LYS A 665 19.53 0.57 -35.54
C LYS A 665 20.29 0.02 -36.74
#